data_AF-A0A0K1P5Y2-F1
#
_entry.id   AF-A0A0K1P5Y2-F1
#
_cell.length_a   1.000
_cell.length_b   1.000
_cell.length_c   1.000
_cell.angle_alpha   90.00
_cell.angle_beta   90.00
_cell.angle_gamma   90.00
#
_symmetry.space_group_name_H-M   'P 1'
#
loop_
_entity.id
_entity.type
_entity.pdbx_description
1 polymer ?
#
loop_
_entity_poly.entity_id
_entity_poly.type
_entity_poly.pdbx_seq_one_letter_code
_entity_poly.pdbx_strand_id
1 'polypeptide(L)'
;MKKTILITCALLSTIGLNAALFLKISNNSVTTSNNSNTNNSSNEVNKYLDQMPDIKTDLGSLSSLEKSKIIETFKSYNKKFANDEISIKQFGENFAEITIKNFIGKLKVTFKISSFQGLFKISDLGIISEYTNESVVSKIEEKNESFKIFDKSSLQYSFKGINIFEVYSKNINKSYNFNITPKNLFTIIPNLTIQSKINNPYDKSEIINALASINPILNFEKSLLLVDENSMTYNGAVVYTNKSFDNKSRLTVNYQVNQFTNMINTTNIGEINSYREENIINDVLNKNSILRDYYKNKYLNIVITNKGAWKSSLKITKVGTSTSSTIDFSYKAANVDILLDNKAIYGNIYWFNKIKSGDEQIKDVLIEKNSLLKDFSKNDLIVNSLSYKSLEPSLEYIYYTFSLTIKNINGRSSTIEGSIRRYVLYYHIKNFDLGKLNWSNEGEVISKLRSANPDIYYEELKQIKVDSFNKGINIEANNDSLVYKGSWVIKMDTDMYKKDISTSVYRNPDNDIIYGGVSRESAYLALGFPENTGKTNVAEFGFTTSTRYQFDFNNSTIDDYANKKLKYSYDFMVYKVKNSDRPNVAATSSELQKFDTSNKEETVPLNKIATSSGYSGRFTKHLTNMKVKYRDWYCDADDFYYVYIDAIIDYNIKVVDNKIKFSMTSQWTIEKGIECYTTLVNFRFTLHYIDIV
;
A
#
# COMPACT_ATOMS: atom_id res chain seq x y z
N MET A 1 18.97 -12.38 43.14
CA MET A 1 18.42 -12.08 44.49
C MET A 1 17.75 -13.36 44.99
N LYS A 2 18.39 -14.07 45.92
CA LYS A 2 18.14 -14.06 47.38
C LYS A 2 16.79 -14.67 47.78
N LYS A 3 16.91 -15.88 48.37
CA LYS A 3 16.17 -16.50 49.49
C LYS A 3 14.73 -16.04 49.76
N THR A 4 13.81 -17.01 49.81
CA THR A 4 12.88 -17.12 50.95
C THR A 4 12.63 -18.58 51.33
N ILE A 5 12.78 -18.82 52.63
CA ILE A 5 12.61 -20.03 53.43
C ILE A 5 11.24 -19.95 54.13
N LEU A 6 10.54 -21.08 54.27
CA LEU A 6 9.57 -21.43 55.35
C LEU A 6 9.19 -22.91 55.10
N ILE A 7 9.66 -23.96 55.79
CA ILE A 7 9.70 -24.35 57.23
C ILE A 7 8.30 -24.62 57.84
N THR A 8 7.91 -25.90 57.72
CA THR A 8 7.31 -26.88 58.67
C THR A 8 6.14 -26.55 59.61
N CYS A 9 5.16 -27.46 59.63
CA CYS A 9 4.81 -28.38 60.75
C CYS A 9 3.85 -29.47 60.19
N ALA A 10 4.30 -30.72 59.99
CA ALA A 10 4.32 -31.84 60.96
C ALA A 10 2.92 -32.40 61.32
N LEU A 11 2.61 -33.61 60.85
CA LEU A 11 1.91 -34.67 61.61
C LEU A 11 2.04 -36.04 60.89
N LEU A 12 2.76 -36.93 61.58
CA LEU A 12 2.59 -38.38 61.66
C LEU A 12 2.93 -39.28 60.46
N SER A 13 4.19 -39.74 60.46
CA SER A 13 4.54 -41.08 60.02
C SER A 13 5.32 -41.77 61.14
N THR A 14 4.65 -42.58 61.95
CA THR A 14 5.29 -43.58 62.80
C THR A 14 4.91 -44.96 62.29
N ILE A 15 5.90 -45.61 61.69
CA ILE A 15 5.99 -47.04 61.47
C ILE A 15 6.07 -47.70 62.85
N GLY A 16 5.20 -48.67 63.12
CA GLY A 16 5.19 -49.48 64.34
C GLY A 16 5.06 -50.96 63.96
N LEU A 17 6.18 -51.65 64.06
CA LEU A 17 6.38 -53.08 63.85
C LEU A 17 5.54 -53.96 64.79
N ASN A 18 5.25 -55.16 64.28
CA ASN A 18 4.86 -56.36 65.02
C ASN A 18 5.68 -56.55 66.30
N ALA A 19 5.00 -56.83 67.41
CA ALA A 19 5.51 -57.70 68.46
C ALA A 19 4.35 -58.39 69.15
N ALA A 20 4.33 -59.72 69.02
CA ALA A 20 3.55 -60.62 69.84
C ALA A 20 3.96 -60.46 71.32
N LEU A 21 2.98 -60.39 72.21
CA LEU A 21 3.18 -60.60 73.64
C LEU A 21 2.03 -61.46 74.17
N PHE A 22 2.32 -62.76 74.21
CA PHE A 22 1.73 -63.72 75.12
C PHE A 22 1.93 -63.24 76.56
N LEU A 23 0.85 -63.10 77.32
CA LEU A 23 0.91 -63.11 78.78
C LEU A 23 0.59 -64.52 79.26
N LYS A 24 1.67 -65.24 79.54
CA LYS A 24 1.74 -66.51 80.25
C LYS A 24 1.93 -66.16 81.73
N ILE A 25 0.96 -66.46 82.58
CA ILE A 25 1.10 -66.32 84.03
C ILE A 25 1.56 -67.65 84.63
N SER A 26 2.76 -67.57 85.20
CA SER A 26 3.42 -68.30 86.29
C SER A 26 3.20 -69.82 86.48
N ASN A 27 4.30 -70.56 86.34
CA ASN A 27 4.61 -71.70 87.19
C ASN A 27 5.82 -71.33 88.06
N ASN A 28 5.60 -71.17 89.37
CA ASN A 28 6.64 -71.29 90.37
C ASN A 28 6.36 -72.57 91.16
N SER A 29 7.34 -73.47 91.18
CA SER A 29 7.36 -74.67 92.01
C SER A 29 7.92 -74.34 93.40
N VAL A 30 7.14 -74.60 94.44
CA VAL A 30 7.64 -74.94 95.78
C VAL A 30 6.82 -76.14 96.27
N THR A 31 7.53 -77.12 96.82
CA THR A 31 7.10 -78.48 97.19
C THR A 31 6.49 -78.54 98.60
N THR A 32 5.75 -79.64 98.87
CA THR A 32 5.27 -80.21 100.16
C THR A 32 4.19 -79.42 100.92
N SER A 33 3.06 -79.98 101.35
CA SER A 33 2.85 -81.28 102.02
C SER A 33 1.37 -81.74 101.97
N ASN A 34 1.17 -83.04 102.22
CA ASN A 34 -0.10 -83.77 102.36
C ASN A 34 -1.09 -83.12 103.34
N ASN A 35 -2.40 -83.17 103.03
CA ASN A 35 -3.32 -84.07 103.75
C ASN A 35 -4.71 -84.13 103.12
N SER A 36 -5.31 -85.30 103.32
CA SER A 36 -6.63 -85.75 102.93
C SER A 36 -7.79 -85.08 103.66
N ASN A 37 -8.95 -85.11 103.01
CA ASN A 37 -10.31 -85.45 103.51
C ASN A 37 -11.45 -84.48 103.16
N THR A 38 -12.27 -84.98 102.21
CA THR A 38 -13.73 -85.12 102.24
C THR A 38 -14.66 -83.93 102.54
N ASN A 39 -15.41 -83.64 101.47
CA ASN A 39 -16.87 -83.62 101.34
C ASN A 39 -17.69 -82.33 101.50
N ASN A 40 -18.47 -82.14 100.43
CA ASN A 40 -19.79 -81.56 100.27
C ASN A 40 -19.94 -80.04 100.25
N SER A 41 -20.06 -79.51 99.03
CA SER A 41 -21.31 -78.87 98.62
C SER A 41 -21.42 -78.80 97.10
N SER A 42 -22.64 -79.00 96.60
CA SER A 42 -23.11 -78.81 95.24
C SER A 42 -22.63 -77.49 94.61
N ASN A 43 -22.15 -77.52 93.35
CA ASN A 43 -22.53 -76.56 92.31
C ASN A 43 -21.88 -76.89 90.95
N GLU A 44 -22.72 -76.86 89.92
CA GLU A 44 -22.46 -76.58 88.50
C GLU A 44 -21.16 -77.11 87.87
N VAL A 45 -21.26 -78.28 87.23
CA VAL A 45 -20.35 -78.64 86.13
C VAL A 45 -20.55 -77.62 85.01
N ASN A 46 -19.60 -76.70 84.85
CA ASN A 46 -19.48 -75.88 83.64
C ASN A 46 -19.38 -76.81 82.42
N LYS A 47 -20.48 -76.94 81.68
CA LYS A 47 -20.51 -77.74 80.44
C LYS A 47 -19.98 -76.88 79.29
N TYR A 48 -19.00 -77.41 78.56
CA TYR A 48 -18.53 -76.85 77.31
C TYR A 48 -19.59 -77.03 76.22
N LEU A 49 -20.00 -75.93 75.58
CA LEU A 49 -21.10 -75.89 74.61
C LEU A 49 -20.83 -76.76 73.36
N ASP A 50 -19.58 -76.82 72.93
CA ASP A 50 -19.08 -77.57 71.77
C ASP A 50 -18.98 -79.09 72.02
N GLN A 51 -19.05 -79.52 73.28
CA GLN A 51 -18.94 -80.93 73.68
C GLN A 51 -20.31 -81.60 73.91
N MET A 52 -21.41 -80.90 73.64
CA MET A 52 -22.76 -81.44 73.78
C MET A 52 -23.23 -82.12 72.46
N PRO A 53 -23.38 -83.45 72.43
CA PRO A 53 -23.64 -84.20 71.18
C PRO A 53 -25.02 -83.93 70.54
N ASP A 54 -25.96 -83.33 71.28
CA ASP A 54 -27.37 -83.22 70.85
C ASP A 54 -27.83 -81.78 70.56
N ILE A 55 -26.94 -80.87 70.11
CA ILE A 55 -27.35 -79.50 69.74
C ILE A 55 -27.58 -79.41 68.22
N LYS A 56 -28.79 -79.01 67.82
CA LYS A 56 -29.10 -78.68 66.43
C LYS A 56 -28.46 -77.33 66.09
N THR A 57 -27.41 -77.38 65.26
CA THR A 57 -26.66 -76.21 64.79
C THR A 57 -27.18 -75.67 63.46
N ASP A 58 -27.76 -76.50 62.60
CA ASP A 58 -28.48 -76.04 61.41
C ASP A 58 -29.92 -75.65 61.76
N LEU A 59 -30.23 -74.37 61.63
CA LEU A 59 -31.56 -73.79 61.90
C LEU A 59 -32.45 -73.76 60.67
N GLY A 60 -31.99 -74.31 59.53
CA GLY A 60 -32.75 -74.30 58.29
C GLY A 60 -32.90 -72.91 57.69
N SER A 61 -34.10 -72.55 57.26
CA SER A 61 -34.37 -71.24 56.64
C SER A 61 -34.92 -70.26 57.67
N LEU A 62 -34.34 -69.07 57.75
CA LEU A 62 -34.83 -67.97 58.58
C LEU A 62 -35.53 -66.91 57.72
N SER A 63 -36.62 -66.36 58.24
CA SER A 63 -37.39 -65.30 57.58
C SER A 63 -36.75 -63.92 57.70
N SER A 64 -35.84 -63.71 58.67
CA SER A 64 -35.14 -62.45 58.91
C SER A 64 -33.84 -62.65 59.68
N LEU A 65 -32.96 -61.65 59.64
CA LEU A 65 -31.72 -61.53 60.39
C LEU A 65 -31.91 -60.84 61.76
N GLU A 66 -33.14 -60.74 62.27
CA GLU A 66 -33.36 -60.23 63.63
C GLU A 66 -32.75 -61.18 64.67
N LYS A 67 -31.96 -60.63 65.61
CA LYS A 67 -31.32 -61.42 66.67
C LYS A 67 -32.32 -62.27 67.46
N SER A 68 -33.49 -61.69 67.78
CA SER A 68 -34.59 -62.39 68.44
C SER A 68 -35.06 -63.60 67.64
N LYS A 69 -35.20 -63.49 66.32
CA LYS A 69 -35.64 -64.60 65.45
C LYS A 69 -34.62 -65.72 65.34
N ILE A 70 -33.33 -65.38 65.27
CA ILE A 70 -32.25 -66.37 65.32
C ILE A 70 -32.30 -67.12 66.66
N ILE A 71 -32.45 -66.41 67.77
CA ILE A 71 -32.52 -66.98 69.13
C ILE A 71 -33.79 -67.82 69.32
N GLU A 72 -34.96 -67.32 68.93
CA GLU A 72 -36.25 -68.02 69.00
C GLU A 72 -36.19 -69.34 68.20
N THR A 73 -35.66 -69.29 66.98
CA THR A 73 -35.53 -70.48 66.14
C THR A 73 -34.57 -71.48 66.76
N PHE A 74 -33.41 -71.03 67.25
CA PHE A 74 -32.47 -71.89 67.98
C PHE A 74 -33.12 -72.56 69.20
N LYS A 75 -33.87 -71.81 70.03
CA LYS A 75 -34.60 -72.34 71.19
C LYS A 75 -35.69 -73.33 70.80
N SER A 76 -36.37 -73.10 69.67
CA SER A 76 -37.43 -74.00 69.18
C SER A 76 -36.90 -75.37 68.78
N TYR A 77 -35.72 -75.42 68.13
CA TYR A 77 -35.04 -76.66 67.77
C TYR A 77 -34.30 -77.31 68.94
N ASN A 78 -33.87 -76.51 69.92
CA ASN A 78 -33.12 -76.96 71.09
C ASN A 78 -33.88 -76.62 72.39
N LYS A 79 -35.04 -77.27 72.60
CA LYS A 79 -35.96 -77.00 73.73
C LYS A 79 -35.29 -77.00 75.12
N LYS A 80 -34.18 -77.71 75.28
CA LYS A 80 -33.36 -77.72 76.51
C LYS A 80 -32.83 -76.33 76.91
N PHE A 81 -32.73 -75.40 75.96
CA PHE A 81 -32.29 -74.02 76.20
C PHE A 81 -33.45 -73.00 76.16
N ALA A 82 -34.71 -73.44 76.24
CA ALA A 82 -35.88 -72.56 76.10
C ALA A 82 -35.87 -71.42 77.14
N ASN A 83 -35.46 -71.73 78.38
CA ASN A 83 -35.41 -70.79 79.49
C ASN A 83 -34.05 -70.10 79.68
N ASP A 84 -33.03 -70.49 78.90
CA ASP A 84 -31.70 -69.93 79.06
C ASP A 84 -31.55 -68.57 78.38
N GLU A 85 -30.70 -67.73 78.93
CA GLU A 85 -30.34 -66.46 78.31
C GLU A 85 -29.30 -66.69 77.22
N ILE A 86 -29.64 -66.28 75.99
CA ILE A 86 -28.85 -66.54 74.80
C ILE A 86 -28.43 -65.21 74.17
N SER A 87 -27.14 -65.05 73.89
CA SER A 87 -26.60 -63.85 73.26
C SER A 87 -25.88 -64.17 71.94
N ILE A 88 -26.02 -63.30 70.95
CA ILE A 88 -25.30 -63.41 69.67
C ILE A 88 -24.07 -62.51 69.75
N LYS A 89 -22.88 -63.10 69.60
CA LYS A 89 -21.60 -62.37 69.60
C LYS A 89 -21.23 -61.83 68.23
N GLN A 90 -21.47 -62.62 67.19
CA GLN A 90 -21.27 -62.26 65.80
C GLN A 90 -22.27 -63.04 64.96
N PHE A 91 -22.70 -62.49 63.83
CA PHE A 91 -23.53 -63.23 62.88
C PHE A 91 -23.30 -62.72 61.47
N GLY A 92 -23.61 -63.55 60.47
CA GLY A 92 -23.50 -63.22 59.06
C GLY A 92 -24.73 -63.70 58.30
N GLU A 93 -24.58 -63.84 57.00
CA GLU A 93 -25.67 -64.17 56.07
C GLU A 93 -26.10 -65.63 56.12
N ASN A 94 -25.28 -66.49 56.71
CA ASN A 94 -25.56 -67.92 56.79
C ASN A 94 -25.16 -68.53 58.14
N PHE A 95 -24.79 -67.70 59.12
CA PHE A 95 -24.37 -68.18 60.44
C PHE A 95 -24.63 -67.18 61.57
N ALA A 96 -24.68 -67.69 62.80
CA ALA A 96 -24.53 -66.88 64.02
C ALA A 96 -23.65 -67.60 65.04
N GLU A 97 -22.79 -66.86 65.73
CA GLU A 97 -22.05 -67.30 66.91
C GLU A 97 -22.83 -66.93 68.16
N ILE A 98 -23.26 -67.96 68.88
CA ILE A 98 -24.15 -67.85 70.03
C ILE A 98 -23.41 -68.25 71.31
N THR A 99 -23.69 -67.56 72.41
CA THR A 99 -23.33 -67.98 73.77
C THR A 99 -24.59 -68.20 74.60
N ILE A 100 -24.55 -69.19 75.48
CA ILE A 100 -25.64 -69.49 76.42
C ILE A 100 -25.14 -69.22 77.84
N LYS A 101 -25.92 -68.51 78.64
CA LYS A 101 -25.59 -68.23 80.05
C LYS A 101 -25.39 -69.53 80.82
N ASN A 102 -24.38 -69.56 81.70
CA ASN A 102 -23.93 -70.73 82.47
C ASN A 102 -23.25 -71.85 81.65
N PHE A 103 -22.89 -71.58 80.39
CA PHE A 103 -22.06 -72.47 79.57
C PHE A 103 -20.76 -71.78 79.14
N ILE A 104 -19.68 -72.56 79.02
CA ILE A 104 -18.38 -72.08 78.54
C ILE A 104 -18.27 -72.35 77.03
N GLY A 105 -17.84 -71.34 76.26
CA GLY A 105 -17.59 -71.45 74.83
C GLY A 105 -18.62 -70.71 73.95
N LYS A 106 -18.45 -70.87 72.63
CA LYS A 106 -19.36 -70.34 71.62
C LYS A 106 -19.84 -71.48 70.73
N LEU A 107 -21.07 -71.39 70.25
CA LEU A 107 -21.61 -72.31 69.26
C LEU A 107 -21.89 -71.57 67.96
N LYS A 108 -21.36 -72.08 66.84
CA LYS A 108 -21.72 -71.59 65.51
C LYS A 108 -22.95 -72.32 65.00
N VAL A 109 -24.05 -71.60 64.83
CA VAL A 109 -25.26 -72.09 64.16
C VAL A 109 -25.26 -71.62 62.72
N THR A 110 -25.80 -72.43 61.81
CA THR A 110 -25.93 -72.12 60.39
C THR A 110 -27.38 -71.98 59.98
N PHE A 111 -27.66 -71.16 58.97
CA PHE A 111 -29.00 -70.97 58.43
C PHE A 111 -28.94 -70.46 57.00
N LYS A 112 -30.09 -70.44 56.32
CA LYS A 112 -30.30 -69.81 55.02
C LYS A 112 -31.23 -68.61 55.18
N ILE A 113 -30.86 -67.47 54.61
CA ILE A 113 -31.72 -66.28 54.49
C ILE A 113 -31.83 -65.85 53.03
N SER A 114 -32.92 -65.17 52.69
CA SER A 114 -33.20 -64.68 51.33
C SER A 114 -33.20 -63.15 51.22
N SER A 115 -33.01 -62.43 52.33
CA SER A 115 -33.01 -60.96 52.36
C SER A 115 -32.28 -60.41 53.58
N PHE A 116 -31.99 -59.10 53.56
CA PHE A 116 -31.47 -58.34 54.70
C PHE A 116 -32.54 -57.94 55.73
N GLN A 117 -33.77 -58.46 55.61
CA GLN A 117 -34.86 -58.14 56.53
C GLN A 117 -34.41 -58.36 57.97
N GLY A 118 -34.62 -57.38 58.85
CA GLY A 118 -34.23 -57.48 60.27
C GLY A 118 -32.78 -57.11 60.60
N LEU A 119 -31.88 -57.02 59.62
CA LEU A 119 -30.52 -56.50 59.81
C LEU A 119 -30.52 -54.97 59.90
N PHE A 120 -31.26 -54.35 58.98
CA PHE A 120 -31.40 -52.89 58.87
C PHE A 120 -32.81 -52.46 59.27
N LYS A 121 -32.91 -51.66 60.34
CA LYS A 121 -34.16 -51.07 60.84
C LYS A 121 -34.36 -49.65 60.32
N ILE A 122 -33.27 -48.94 60.06
CA ILE A 122 -33.26 -47.55 59.61
C ILE A 122 -32.56 -47.50 58.25
N SER A 123 -33.35 -47.25 57.20
CA SER A 123 -32.86 -47.05 55.84
C SER A 123 -32.40 -45.61 55.57
N ASP A 124 -32.90 -44.63 56.32
CA ASP A 124 -32.48 -43.23 56.21
C ASP A 124 -31.34 -42.93 57.19
N LEU A 125 -30.14 -42.77 56.66
CA LEU A 125 -28.95 -42.48 57.45
C LEU A 125 -28.81 -40.99 57.79
N GLY A 126 -29.60 -40.13 57.12
CA GLY A 126 -29.57 -38.69 57.27
C GLY A 126 -28.31 -38.05 56.68
N ILE A 127 -27.76 -37.06 57.38
CA ILE A 127 -26.63 -36.25 56.91
C ILE A 127 -25.32 -37.03 56.97
N ILE A 128 -24.61 -37.06 55.83
CA ILE A 128 -23.27 -37.64 55.67
C ILE A 128 -22.24 -36.51 55.54
N SER A 129 -21.18 -36.56 56.36
CA SER A 129 -20.13 -35.54 56.38
C SER A 129 -19.08 -35.71 55.28
N GLU A 130 -18.81 -36.96 54.88
CA GLU A 130 -17.81 -37.32 53.87
C GLU A 130 -18.36 -38.40 52.93
N TYR A 131 -18.23 -38.21 51.62
CA TYR A 131 -18.75 -39.16 50.63
C TYR A 131 -17.75 -40.27 50.32
N THR A 132 -17.43 -41.06 51.35
CA THR A 132 -16.60 -42.26 51.27
C THR A 132 -17.39 -43.47 51.75
N ASN A 133 -17.04 -44.66 51.25
CA ASN A 133 -17.72 -45.89 51.68
C ASN A 133 -17.58 -46.10 53.18
N GLU A 134 -16.41 -45.81 53.74
CA GLU A 134 -16.09 -45.94 55.15
C GLU A 134 -16.99 -45.05 56.01
N SER A 135 -17.16 -43.77 55.63
CA SER A 135 -17.99 -42.82 56.37
C SER A 135 -19.46 -43.26 56.40
N VAL A 136 -19.99 -43.70 55.26
CA VAL A 136 -21.39 -44.16 55.17
C VAL A 136 -21.58 -45.48 55.91
N VAL A 137 -20.64 -46.43 55.82
CA VAL A 137 -20.68 -47.69 56.55
C VAL A 137 -20.66 -47.47 58.06
N SER A 138 -19.81 -46.57 58.57
CA SER A 138 -19.84 -46.18 59.98
C SER A 138 -21.17 -45.55 60.39
N LYS A 139 -21.84 -44.81 59.49
CA LYS A 139 -23.18 -44.27 59.75
C LYS A 139 -24.26 -45.36 59.77
N ILE A 140 -24.17 -46.36 58.90
CA ILE A 140 -25.03 -47.55 58.94
C ILE A 140 -24.88 -48.26 60.29
N GLU A 141 -23.65 -48.46 60.76
CA GLU A 141 -23.36 -49.06 62.06
C GLU A 141 -23.92 -48.24 63.24
N GLU A 142 -23.84 -46.91 63.19
CA GLU A 142 -24.41 -46.00 64.19
C GLU A 142 -25.93 -46.16 64.27
N LYS A 143 -26.62 -46.21 63.12
CA LYS A 143 -28.09 -46.25 63.04
C LYS A 143 -28.68 -47.66 63.17
N ASN A 144 -27.92 -48.69 62.81
CA ASN A 144 -28.36 -50.08 62.80
C ASN A 144 -27.42 -50.91 63.67
N GLU A 145 -27.68 -50.93 64.98
CA GLU A 145 -26.79 -51.56 65.97
C GLU A 145 -26.45 -53.03 65.67
N SER A 146 -27.39 -53.79 65.10
CA SER A 146 -27.15 -55.19 64.70
C SER A 146 -26.06 -55.33 63.64
N PHE A 147 -25.85 -54.30 62.80
CA PHE A 147 -24.81 -54.29 61.78
C PHE A 147 -23.39 -54.16 62.36
N LYS A 148 -23.23 -53.62 63.57
CA LYS A 148 -21.90 -53.50 64.23
C LYS A 148 -21.23 -54.85 64.41
N ILE A 149 -21.98 -55.86 64.84
CA ILE A 149 -21.50 -57.23 65.08
C ILE A 149 -21.76 -58.17 63.89
N PHE A 150 -22.24 -57.64 62.77
CA PHE A 150 -22.46 -58.41 61.56
C PHE A 150 -21.14 -58.64 60.82
N ASP A 151 -20.95 -59.83 60.27
CA ASP A 151 -19.83 -60.15 59.40
C ASP A 151 -20.02 -59.49 58.03
N LYS A 152 -19.15 -58.52 57.73
CA LYS A 152 -19.19 -57.66 56.55
C LYS A 152 -18.38 -58.21 55.38
N SER A 153 -17.68 -59.32 55.55
CA SER A 153 -16.69 -59.83 54.59
C SER A 153 -17.25 -60.13 53.19
N SER A 154 -18.53 -60.48 53.11
CA SER A 154 -19.22 -60.78 51.85
C SER A 154 -19.95 -59.58 51.22
N LEU A 155 -19.95 -58.43 51.88
CA LEU A 155 -20.68 -57.25 51.45
C LEU A 155 -19.86 -56.36 50.52
N GLN A 156 -20.54 -55.79 49.53
CA GLN A 156 -20.00 -54.76 48.66
C GLN A 156 -20.76 -53.46 48.90
N TYR A 157 -20.02 -52.37 48.93
CA TYR A 157 -20.52 -51.03 49.22
C TYR A 157 -20.34 -50.16 48.00
N SER A 158 -21.40 -49.48 47.58
CA SER A 158 -21.30 -48.55 46.45
C SER A 158 -22.33 -47.44 46.53
N PHE A 159 -21.96 -46.26 46.04
CA PHE A 159 -22.92 -45.20 45.74
C PHE A 159 -23.69 -45.55 44.47
N LYS A 160 -25.03 -45.46 44.52
CA LYS A 160 -25.90 -45.57 43.34
C LYS A 160 -26.40 -44.23 42.85
N GLY A 161 -26.30 -43.22 43.70
CA GLY A 161 -26.63 -41.83 43.41
C GLY A 161 -26.09 -40.93 44.50
N ILE A 162 -26.32 -39.62 44.37
CA ILE A 162 -25.89 -38.67 45.41
C ILE A 162 -26.65 -38.92 46.72
N ASN A 163 -27.91 -39.36 46.64
CA ASN A 163 -28.74 -39.58 47.82
C ASN A 163 -28.97 -41.07 48.15
N ILE A 164 -28.27 -41.99 47.46
CA ILE A 164 -28.51 -43.44 47.60
C ILE A 164 -27.19 -44.20 47.73
N PHE A 165 -27.06 -44.95 48.83
CA PHE A 165 -25.96 -45.86 49.08
C PHE A 165 -26.45 -47.30 49.11
N GLU A 166 -25.81 -48.19 48.38
CA GLU A 166 -26.17 -49.61 48.30
C GLU A 166 -25.20 -50.47 49.11
N VAL A 167 -25.78 -51.38 49.90
CA VAL A 167 -25.09 -52.56 50.43
C VAL A 167 -25.58 -53.77 49.64
N TYR A 168 -24.68 -54.43 48.92
CA TYR A 168 -24.97 -55.63 48.16
C TYR A 168 -24.30 -56.85 48.78
N SER A 169 -25.03 -57.97 48.83
CA SER A 169 -24.49 -59.27 49.21
C SER A 169 -24.35 -60.19 48.02
N LYS A 170 -23.16 -60.80 47.89
CA LYS A 170 -22.95 -61.91 46.96
C LYS A 170 -23.61 -63.21 47.39
N ASN A 171 -23.65 -63.50 48.69
CA ASN A 171 -24.10 -64.82 49.17
C ASN A 171 -25.62 -64.99 49.06
N ILE A 172 -26.39 -63.91 49.26
CA ILE A 172 -27.85 -63.95 49.11
C ILE A 172 -28.35 -63.30 47.82
N ASN A 173 -27.45 -62.70 47.03
CA ASN A 173 -27.76 -61.98 45.79
C ASN A 173 -28.88 -60.94 45.98
N LYS A 174 -28.70 -60.07 46.99
CA LYS A 174 -29.64 -59.00 47.32
C LYS A 174 -28.90 -57.71 47.64
N SER A 175 -29.57 -56.61 47.32
CA SER A 175 -29.15 -55.25 47.68
C SER A 175 -30.09 -54.68 48.74
N TYR A 176 -29.55 -53.80 49.58
CA TYR A 176 -30.32 -52.89 50.43
C TYR A 176 -29.84 -51.47 50.18
N ASN A 177 -30.79 -50.57 49.92
CA ASN A 177 -30.51 -49.17 49.63
C ASN A 177 -30.78 -48.32 50.86
N PHE A 178 -29.80 -47.48 51.19
CA PHE A 178 -29.88 -46.46 52.21
C PHE A 178 -30.05 -45.09 51.57
N ASN A 179 -30.99 -44.32 52.11
CA ASN A 179 -31.10 -42.90 51.80
C ASN A 179 -30.02 -42.16 52.58
N ILE A 180 -29.28 -41.31 51.88
CA ILE A 180 -28.25 -40.43 52.44
C ILE A 180 -28.50 -39.00 51.96
N THR A 181 -28.08 -38.02 52.75
CA THR A 181 -28.11 -36.61 52.36
C THR A 181 -26.72 -36.01 52.55
N PRO A 182 -26.12 -35.36 51.54
CA PRO A 182 -24.88 -34.62 51.72
C PRO A 182 -25.05 -33.50 52.74
N LYS A 183 -24.06 -33.32 53.61
CA LYS A 183 -24.03 -32.15 54.50
C LYS A 183 -24.05 -30.83 53.72
N ASN A 184 -23.31 -30.74 52.62
CA ASN A 184 -23.31 -29.57 51.73
C ASN A 184 -22.69 -29.93 50.38
N LEU A 185 -22.64 -28.96 49.45
CA LEU A 185 -22.05 -29.17 48.12
C LEU A 185 -20.54 -29.50 48.18
N PHE A 186 -19.80 -29.00 49.17
CA PHE A 186 -18.36 -29.29 49.31
C PHE A 186 -18.12 -30.76 49.67
N THR A 187 -19.07 -31.40 50.36
CA THR A 187 -19.01 -32.82 50.68
C THR A 187 -18.99 -33.71 49.41
N ILE A 188 -19.61 -33.28 48.32
CA ILE A 188 -19.64 -34.02 47.03
C ILE A 188 -18.68 -33.45 45.97
N ILE A 189 -18.14 -32.25 46.18
CA ILE A 189 -17.15 -31.60 45.30
C ILE A 189 -15.90 -31.22 46.13
N PRO A 190 -15.11 -32.20 46.59
CA PRO A 190 -13.89 -31.92 47.35
C PRO A 190 -12.81 -31.24 46.50
N ASN A 191 -12.74 -31.53 45.19
CA ASN A 191 -11.76 -30.94 44.28
C ASN A 191 -12.38 -29.80 43.47
N LEU A 192 -11.93 -28.57 43.74
CA LEU A 192 -12.39 -27.34 43.07
C LEU A 192 -11.48 -26.86 41.93
N THR A 193 -10.31 -27.48 41.75
CA THR A 193 -9.36 -27.11 40.70
C THR A 193 -9.43 -28.13 39.58
N ILE A 194 -9.93 -27.72 38.43
CA ILE A 194 -9.93 -28.53 37.21
C ILE A 194 -8.52 -28.48 36.63
N GLN A 195 -7.80 -29.60 36.76
CA GLN A 195 -6.44 -29.75 36.23
C GLN A 195 -6.43 -29.93 34.70
N SER A 196 -7.50 -30.50 34.15
CA SER A 196 -7.71 -30.52 32.70
C SER A 196 -8.02 -29.11 32.20
N LYS A 197 -7.42 -28.73 31.07
CA LYS A 197 -7.69 -27.42 30.50
C LYS A 197 -9.04 -27.41 29.79
N ILE A 198 -9.80 -26.33 29.95
CA ILE A 198 -11.12 -26.13 29.33
C ILE A 198 -10.95 -25.43 27.98
N ASN A 199 -11.73 -25.79 26.96
CA ASN A 199 -11.69 -25.11 25.68
C ASN A 199 -12.46 -23.78 25.75
N ASN A 200 -13.73 -23.82 26.16
CA ASN A 200 -14.55 -22.63 26.34
C ASN A 200 -14.89 -22.38 27.83
N PRO A 201 -14.25 -21.41 28.51
CA PRO A 201 -14.47 -21.10 29.92
C PRO A 201 -15.85 -20.46 30.20
N TYR A 202 -16.66 -20.20 29.18
CA TYR A 202 -18.03 -19.70 29.31
C TYR A 202 -19.09 -20.73 28.91
N ASP A 203 -18.71 -21.99 28.64
CA ASP A 203 -19.64 -23.11 28.42
C ASP A 203 -19.90 -23.85 29.74
N LYS A 204 -21.12 -23.73 30.25
CA LYS A 204 -21.55 -24.37 31.50
C LYS A 204 -21.41 -25.89 31.46
N SER A 205 -21.75 -26.50 30.32
CA SER A 205 -21.72 -27.95 30.16
C SER A 205 -20.29 -28.45 30.16
N GLU A 206 -19.38 -27.72 29.53
CA GLU A 206 -17.95 -28.04 29.54
C GLU A 206 -17.38 -27.95 30.97
N ILE A 207 -17.71 -26.90 31.72
CA ILE A 207 -17.29 -26.73 33.13
C ILE A 207 -17.83 -27.88 34.00
N ILE A 208 -19.12 -28.22 33.91
CA ILE A 208 -19.73 -29.30 34.69
C ILE A 208 -19.12 -30.66 34.33
N ASN A 209 -18.91 -30.93 33.03
CA ASN A 209 -18.30 -32.19 32.59
C ASN A 209 -16.85 -32.33 33.08
N ALA A 210 -16.07 -31.25 33.00
CA ALA A 210 -14.71 -31.22 33.49
C ALA A 210 -14.67 -31.40 35.03
N LEU A 211 -15.59 -30.76 35.76
CA LEU A 211 -15.74 -30.92 37.21
C LEU A 211 -16.15 -32.35 37.63
N ALA A 212 -17.04 -32.99 36.86
CA ALA A 212 -17.45 -34.37 37.11
C ALA A 212 -16.36 -35.41 36.77
N SER A 213 -15.39 -35.04 35.92
CA SER A 213 -14.25 -35.90 35.63
C SER A 213 -13.30 -36.02 36.82
N ILE A 214 -13.14 -34.95 37.61
CA ILE A 214 -12.30 -34.91 38.81
C ILE A 214 -13.06 -35.26 40.11
N ASN A 215 -14.39 -35.21 40.10
CA ASN A 215 -15.25 -35.65 41.20
C ASN A 215 -16.29 -36.67 40.67
N PRO A 216 -15.93 -37.95 40.55
CA PRO A 216 -16.73 -38.95 39.82
C PRO A 216 -18.15 -39.16 40.34
N ILE A 217 -18.40 -38.89 41.63
CA ILE A 217 -19.74 -38.96 42.24
C ILE A 217 -20.77 -38.07 41.53
N LEU A 218 -20.32 -36.99 40.90
CA LEU A 218 -21.19 -36.09 40.13
C LEU A 218 -21.74 -36.73 38.86
N ASN A 219 -21.12 -37.81 38.35
CA ASN A 219 -21.60 -38.46 37.13
C ASN A 219 -22.98 -39.11 37.30
N PHE A 220 -23.38 -39.44 38.53
CA PHE A 220 -24.71 -39.99 38.80
C PHE A 220 -25.82 -38.96 38.56
N GLU A 221 -25.58 -37.69 38.86
CA GLU A 221 -26.60 -36.63 38.78
C GLU A 221 -25.98 -35.27 38.38
N LYS A 222 -25.31 -35.20 37.22
CA LYS A 222 -24.68 -33.96 36.72
C LYS A 222 -25.65 -32.78 36.60
N SER A 223 -26.92 -33.07 36.30
CA SER A 223 -27.99 -32.08 36.15
C SER A 223 -28.33 -31.32 37.43
N LEU A 224 -27.84 -31.76 38.59
CA LEU A 224 -27.96 -31.04 39.86
C LEU A 224 -27.08 -29.81 39.96
N LEU A 225 -26.04 -29.75 39.14
CA LEU A 225 -25.08 -28.68 39.14
C LEU A 225 -25.53 -27.61 38.16
N LEU A 226 -25.53 -26.39 38.66
CA LEU A 226 -25.74 -25.18 37.90
C LEU A 226 -24.47 -24.34 38.00
N VAL A 227 -24.15 -23.66 36.92
CA VAL A 227 -23.10 -22.65 36.90
C VAL A 227 -23.76 -21.28 36.96
N ASP A 228 -23.31 -20.42 37.88
CA ASP A 228 -23.75 -19.03 37.90
C ASP A 228 -23.09 -18.28 36.74
N GLU A 229 -23.91 -17.92 35.75
CA GLU A 229 -23.45 -17.23 34.55
C GLU A 229 -22.68 -15.94 34.85
N ASN A 230 -23.12 -15.19 35.86
CA ASN A 230 -22.52 -13.92 36.22
C ASN A 230 -21.15 -14.08 36.91
N SER A 231 -20.81 -15.31 37.31
CA SER A 231 -19.56 -15.63 37.97
C SER A 231 -18.54 -16.29 37.04
N MET A 232 -18.92 -16.62 35.81
CA MET A 232 -18.01 -17.26 34.86
C MET A 232 -16.94 -16.25 34.45
N THR A 233 -15.71 -16.58 34.76
CA THR A 233 -14.51 -15.88 34.33
C THR A 233 -13.65 -16.81 33.48
N TYR A 234 -12.62 -16.24 32.88
CA TYR A 234 -11.64 -16.98 32.09
C TYR A 234 -10.85 -18.03 32.90
N ASN A 235 -10.85 -17.95 34.23
CA ASN A 235 -10.10 -18.84 35.13
C ASN A 235 -10.93 -19.50 36.23
N GLY A 236 -12.25 -19.33 36.21
CA GLY A 236 -13.10 -19.97 37.19
C GLY A 236 -14.57 -19.65 37.03
N ALA A 237 -15.42 -20.38 37.75
CA ALA A 237 -16.84 -20.12 37.83
C ALA A 237 -17.38 -20.56 39.19
N VAL A 238 -18.48 -19.95 39.63
CA VAL A 238 -19.22 -20.40 40.80
C VAL A 238 -20.22 -21.46 40.36
N VAL A 239 -20.09 -22.65 40.93
CA VAL A 239 -21.06 -23.73 40.81
C VAL A 239 -21.94 -23.79 42.05
N TYR A 240 -23.20 -24.14 41.85
CA TYR A 240 -24.17 -24.31 42.92
C TYR A 240 -25.18 -25.39 42.52
N THR A 241 -26.07 -25.71 43.44
CA THR A 241 -27.13 -26.69 43.23
C THR A 241 -28.48 -26.10 43.56
N ASN A 242 -29.51 -26.50 42.81
CA ASN A 242 -30.90 -26.12 43.03
C ASN A 242 -31.62 -27.07 44.01
N LYS A 243 -31.00 -28.17 44.42
CA LYS A 243 -31.50 -29.01 45.51
C LYS A 243 -31.02 -28.44 46.85
N SER A 244 -31.90 -28.36 47.83
CA SER A 244 -31.51 -27.94 49.18
C SER A 244 -30.75 -29.08 49.86
N PHE A 245 -29.44 -28.93 50.02
CA PHE A 245 -28.66 -29.69 51.01
C PHE A 245 -28.59 -28.92 52.32
N ASP A 246 -28.29 -27.62 52.21
CA ASP A 246 -28.45 -26.53 53.16
C ASP A 246 -28.68 -25.24 52.33
N ASN A 247 -29.31 -24.20 52.88
CA ASN A 247 -29.95 -23.09 52.14
C ASN A 247 -29.07 -22.18 51.23
N LYS A 248 -27.77 -22.48 50.98
CA LYS A 248 -26.93 -21.95 49.87
C LYS A 248 -25.48 -22.46 50.01
N SER A 249 -25.07 -23.45 49.23
CA SER A 249 -23.64 -23.79 49.06
C SER A 249 -23.20 -23.47 47.63
N ARG A 250 -22.48 -22.35 47.48
CA ARG A 250 -21.89 -21.87 46.23
C ARG A 250 -20.39 -22.09 46.32
N LEU A 251 -19.79 -22.71 45.31
CA LEU A 251 -18.37 -23.07 45.30
C LEU A 251 -17.67 -22.47 44.09
N THR A 252 -16.53 -21.80 44.31
CA THR A 252 -15.69 -21.31 43.23
C THR A 252 -14.81 -22.43 42.71
N VAL A 253 -15.01 -22.79 41.45
CA VAL A 253 -14.18 -23.74 40.70
C VAL A 253 -13.17 -22.96 39.89
N ASN A 254 -11.91 -23.41 39.88
CA ASN A 254 -10.83 -22.78 39.13
C ASN A 254 -10.41 -23.66 37.95
N TYR A 255 -10.09 -23.04 36.81
CA TYR A 255 -9.66 -23.71 35.59
C TYR A 255 -8.76 -22.83 34.72
N GLN A 256 -8.22 -23.40 33.64
CA GLN A 256 -7.41 -22.68 32.65
C GLN A 256 -7.87 -23.01 31.24
N VAL A 257 -7.76 -22.04 30.33
CA VAL A 257 -8.03 -22.28 28.91
C VAL A 257 -6.92 -23.11 28.26
N ASN A 258 -7.31 -24.05 27.40
CA ASN A 258 -6.42 -25.04 26.80
C ASN A 258 -5.25 -24.46 25.99
N GLN A 259 -5.57 -23.53 25.09
CA GLN A 259 -4.64 -22.91 24.14
C GLN A 259 -5.22 -21.59 23.60
N PHE A 260 -4.36 -20.75 22.98
CA PHE A 260 -4.76 -19.44 22.46
C PHE A 260 -5.85 -19.50 21.38
N THR A 261 -5.82 -20.52 20.52
CA THR A 261 -6.84 -20.69 19.47
C THR A 261 -8.24 -20.85 20.03
N ASN A 262 -8.37 -21.46 21.21
CA ASN A 262 -9.66 -21.61 21.89
C ASN A 262 -10.14 -20.31 22.55
N MET A 263 -9.28 -19.29 22.67
CA MET A 263 -9.67 -17.96 23.11
C MET A 263 -10.27 -17.13 21.95
N ILE A 264 -10.26 -17.67 20.73
CA ILE A 264 -10.64 -16.99 19.49
C ILE A 264 -11.87 -17.68 18.91
N ASN A 265 -13.01 -17.03 19.10
CA ASN A 265 -14.31 -17.47 18.59
C ASN A 265 -14.49 -17.12 17.11
N THR A 266 -13.91 -16.01 16.64
CA THR A 266 -13.98 -15.58 15.25
C THR A 266 -12.69 -14.91 14.79
N THR A 267 -12.27 -15.25 13.58
CA THR A 267 -11.17 -14.60 12.86
C THR A 267 -11.68 -13.58 11.84
N ASN A 268 -12.98 -13.53 11.57
CA ASN A 268 -13.60 -12.45 10.80
C ASN A 268 -14.11 -11.38 11.76
N ILE A 269 -13.44 -10.22 11.79
CA ILE A 269 -13.81 -9.10 12.68
C ILE A 269 -14.85 -8.17 12.04
N GLY A 270 -15.17 -8.34 10.76
CA GLY A 270 -16.17 -7.55 10.03
C GLY A 270 -15.58 -6.26 9.45
N GLU A 271 -16.29 -5.15 9.65
CA GLU A 271 -15.84 -3.84 9.20
C GLU A 271 -15.02 -3.13 10.28
N ILE A 272 -13.89 -2.52 9.88
CA ILE A 272 -13.06 -1.70 10.76
C ILE A 272 -13.14 -0.22 10.38
N ASN A 273 -13.04 0.63 11.39
CA ASN A 273 -13.10 2.09 11.23
C ASN A 273 -11.71 2.76 11.26
N SER A 274 -10.64 1.99 11.46
CA SER A 274 -9.28 2.53 11.58
C SER A 274 -8.22 1.46 11.39
N TYR A 275 -7.12 1.78 10.69
CA TYR A 275 -5.93 0.93 10.58
C TYR A 275 -4.85 1.22 11.63
N ARG A 276 -5.19 1.96 12.69
CA ARG A 276 -4.33 2.07 13.88
C ARG A 276 -4.31 0.74 14.60
N GLU A 277 -3.12 0.31 15.02
CA GLU A 277 -2.92 -1.01 15.61
C GLU A 277 -3.78 -1.24 16.86
N GLU A 278 -3.88 -0.23 17.72
CA GLU A 278 -4.72 -0.23 18.91
C GLU A 278 -6.19 -0.51 18.60
N ASN A 279 -6.71 0.06 17.51
CA ASN A 279 -8.12 -0.08 17.12
C ASN A 279 -8.39 -1.46 16.54
N ILE A 280 -7.49 -1.94 15.67
CA ILE A 280 -7.57 -3.29 15.13
C ILE A 280 -7.54 -4.33 16.27
N ILE A 281 -6.63 -4.17 17.24
CA ILE A 281 -6.55 -5.06 18.41
C ILE A 281 -7.87 -4.98 19.19
N ASN A 282 -8.39 -3.78 19.46
CA ASN A 282 -9.66 -3.61 20.16
C ASN A 282 -10.83 -4.29 19.44
N ASP A 283 -10.90 -4.21 18.11
CA ASP A 283 -11.93 -4.88 17.31
C ASP A 283 -11.81 -6.41 17.40
N VAL A 284 -10.59 -6.96 17.34
CA VAL A 284 -10.34 -8.39 17.59
C VAL A 284 -10.79 -8.79 19.00
N LEU A 285 -10.43 -8.01 20.02
CA LEU A 285 -10.80 -8.28 21.40
C LEU A 285 -12.33 -8.20 21.60
N ASN A 286 -13.01 -7.25 20.98
CA ASN A 286 -14.45 -7.11 21.07
C ASN A 286 -15.21 -8.29 20.47
N LYS A 287 -14.64 -8.92 19.43
CA LYS A 287 -15.19 -10.13 18.81
C LYS A 287 -14.82 -11.43 19.55
N ASN A 288 -13.83 -11.39 20.44
CA ASN A 288 -13.29 -12.55 21.14
C ASN A 288 -13.23 -12.30 22.66
N SER A 289 -14.35 -12.55 23.35
CA SER A 289 -14.52 -12.23 24.78
C SER A 289 -13.49 -12.88 25.70
N ILE A 290 -13.17 -14.16 25.47
CA ILE A 290 -12.15 -14.89 26.25
C ILE A 290 -10.80 -14.18 26.11
N LEU A 291 -10.37 -13.90 24.88
CA LEU A 291 -9.11 -13.23 24.60
C LEU A 291 -9.04 -11.84 25.24
N ARG A 292 -10.14 -11.08 25.19
CA ARG A 292 -10.27 -9.75 25.80
C ARG A 292 -10.07 -9.78 27.30
N ASP A 293 -10.65 -10.75 27.99
CA ASP A 293 -10.54 -10.84 29.45
C ASP A 293 -9.11 -11.20 29.88
N TYR A 294 -8.45 -12.11 29.16
CA TYR A 294 -7.03 -12.40 29.38
C TYR A 294 -6.11 -11.19 29.11
N TYR A 295 -6.40 -10.41 28.06
CA TYR A 295 -5.64 -9.20 27.74
C TYR A 295 -5.84 -8.09 28.79
N LYS A 296 -7.08 -7.82 29.21
CA LYS A 296 -7.42 -6.81 30.24
C LYS A 296 -6.71 -7.09 31.57
N ASN A 297 -6.57 -8.36 31.94
CA ASN A 297 -5.86 -8.76 33.16
C ASN A 297 -4.33 -8.85 33.00
N LYS A 298 -3.77 -8.34 31.89
CA LYS A 298 -2.32 -8.26 31.61
C LYS A 298 -1.62 -9.63 31.56
N TYR A 299 -2.34 -10.70 31.22
CA TYR A 299 -1.74 -12.02 31.02
C TYR A 299 -1.21 -12.24 29.61
N LEU A 300 -1.66 -11.43 28.66
CA LEU A 300 -1.29 -11.53 27.25
C LEU A 300 -0.69 -10.21 26.76
N ASN A 301 0.29 -10.33 25.87
CA ASN A 301 0.73 -9.26 24.99
C ASN A 301 0.26 -9.59 23.57
N ILE A 302 -0.32 -8.62 22.88
CA ILE A 302 -0.83 -8.76 21.52
C ILE A 302 -0.17 -7.68 20.67
N VAL A 303 0.47 -8.10 19.58
CA VAL A 303 1.15 -7.20 18.63
C VAL A 303 0.76 -7.58 17.22
N ILE A 304 0.51 -6.59 16.36
CA ILE A 304 0.28 -6.83 14.94
C ILE A 304 1.63 -7.10 14.26
N THR A 305 1.76 -8.27 13.64
CA THR A 305 2.98 -8.66 12.92
C THR A 305 2.89 -8.39 11.43
N ASN A 306 1.68 -8.38 10.88
CA ASN A 306 1.43 -8.01 9.49
C ASN A 306 0.13 -7.23 9.36
N LYS A 307 0.15 -6.12 8.62
CA LYS A 307 -0.97 -5.22 8.41
C LYS A 307 -1.31 -5.09 6.93
N GLY A 308 -2.37 -5.78 6.49
CA GLY A 308 -2.93 -5.69 5.14
C GLY A 308 -4.29 -5.00 5.14
N ALA A 309 -4.84 -4.70 3.97
CA ALA A 309 -6.14 -4.09 3.79
C ALA A 309 -7.31 -5.02 4.13
N TRP A 310 -7.18 -6.31 3.85
CA TRP A 310 -8.24 -7.31 4.04
C TRP A 310 -7.93 -8.33 5.13
N LYS A 311 -6.64 -8.46 5.47
CA LYS A 311 -6.13 -9.49 6.36
C LYS A 311 -4.94 -8.96 7.13
N SER A 312 -4.89 -9.29 8.41
CA SER A 312 -3.73 -9.06 9.26
C SER A 312 -3.37 -10.29 10.05
N SER A 313 -2.18 -10.27 10.62
CA SER A 313 -1.69 -11.27 11.55
C SER A 313 -1.36 -10.60 12.88
N LEU A 314 -1.79 -11.23 13.98
CA LEU A 314 -1.47 -10.84 15.33
C LEU A 314 -0.67 -11.93 16.02
N LYS A 315 0.37 -11.54 16.74
CA LYS A 315 1.13 -12.42 17.63
C LYS A 315 0.62 -12.22 19.05
N ILE A 316 0.07 -13.29 19.62
CA ILE A 316 -0.35 -13.36 21.02
C ILE A 316 0.77 -14.06 21.79
N THR A 317 1.23 -13.45 22.87
CA THR A 317 2.27 -14.01 23.75
C THR A 317 1.77 -13.99 25.18
N LYS A 318 1.95 -15.11 25.92
CA LYS A 318 1.64 -15.15 27.35
C LYS A 318 2.76 -14.47 28.12
N VAL A 319 2.40 -13.45 28.90
CA VAL A 319 3.33 -12.63 29.68
C VAL A 319 4.14 -13.51 30.64
N GLY A 320 5.45 -13.28 30.69
CA GLY A 320 6.38 -14.05 31.54
C GLY A 320 6.71 -15.44 31.02
N THR A 321 6.35 -15.79 29.79
CA THR A 321 6.63 -17.11 29.18
C THR A 321 7.10 -16.97 27.73
N SER A 322 7.66 -18.05 27.16
CA SER A 322 7.99 -18.15 25.73
C SER A 322 6.80 -18.57 24.85
N THR A 323 5.65 -18.89 25.45
CA THR A 323 4.47 -19.38 24.73
C THR A 323 3.85 -18.26 23.90
N SER A 324 3.82 -18.44 22.58
CA SER A 324 3.19 -17.51 21.64
C SER A 324 2.47 -18.24 20.51
N SER A 325 1.53 -17.55 19.87
CA SER A 325 0.84 -18.02 18.65
C SER A 325 0.58 -16.84 17.73
N THR A 326 0.67 -17.06 16.43
CA THR A 326 0.27 -16.10 15.41
C THR A 326 -1.09 -16.50 14.88
N ILE A 327 -2.05 -15.56 14.90
CA ILE A 327 -3.38 -15.76 14.33
C ILE A 327 -3.62 -14.74 13.24
N ASP A 328 -4.16 -15.23 12.15
CA ASP A 328 -4.64 -14.43 11.04
C ASP A 328 -6.11 -14.05 11.24
N PHE A 329 -6.44 -12.82 10.92
CA PHE A 329 -7.80 -12.31 10.97
C PHE A 329 -8.12 -11.50 9.72
N SER A 330 -9.38 -11.52 9.34
CA SER A 330 -9.91 -10.89 8.13
C SER A 330 -10.90 -9.79 8.48
N TYR A 331 -10.90 -8.74 7.68
CA TYR A 331 -11.78 -7.60 7.80
C TYR A 331 -11.90 -6.82 6.50
N LYS A 332 -12.78 -5.82 6.51
CA LYS A 332 -12.96 -4.85 5.45
C LYS A 332 -12.91 -3.43 6.02
N ALA A 333 -12.30 -2.49 5.31
CA ALA A 333 -12.43 -1.08 5.65
C ALA A 333 -13.89 -0.62 5.49
N ALA A 334 -14.45 0.05 6.49
CA ALA A 334 -15.82 0.54 6.41
C ALA A 334 -16.02 1.56 5.27
N ASN A 335 -14.97 2.31 4.91
CA ASN A 335 -14.93 3.20 3.75
C ASN A 335 -13.50 3.38 3.20
N VAL A 336 -13.38 4.00 2.02
CA VAL A 336 -12.09 4.26 1.35
C VAL A 336 -11.19 5.20 2.17
N ASP A 337 -11.75 6.20 2.85
CA ASP A 337 -10.96 7.18 3.62
C ASP A 337 -10.15 6.51 4.75
N ILE A 338 -10.65 5.42 5.32
CA ILE A 338 -9.98 4.68 6.39
C ILE A 338 -8.66 4.05 5.91
N LEU A 339 -8.52 3.76 4.61
CA LEU A 339 -7.28 3.25 4.02
C LEU A 339 -6.22 4.33 3.84
N LEU A 340 -6.56 5.62 3.94
CA LEU A 340 -5.72 6.74 3.55
C LEU A 340 -5.19 7.50 4.80
N ASP A 341 -4.04 7.08 5.32
CA ASP A 341 -3.44 7.66 6.54
C ASP A 341 -3.03 9.14 6.38
N ASN A 342 -2.64 9.60 5.17
CA ASN A 342 -2.29 11.01 4.88
C ASN A 342 -2.69 11.49 3.47
N LYS A 343 -3.85 12.16 3.38
CA LYS A 343 -4.49 12.57 2.12
C LYS A 343 -3.72 13.59 1.27
N ALA A 344 -2.70 14.26 1.81
CA ALA A 344 -1.92 15.28 1.09
C ALA A 344 -0.64 14.76 0.44
N ILE A 345 -0.12 13.60 0.87
CA ILE A 345 1.19 13.09 0.42
C ILE A 345 1.06 12.10 -0.75
N TYR A 346 -0.11 11.48 -0.95
CA TYR A 346 -0.28 10.39 -1.91
C TYR A 346 -0.36 10.84 -3.38
N GLY A 347 -0.52 12.13 -3.67
CA GLY A 347 -0.71 12.65 -5.03
C GLY A 347 0.51 13.34 -5.66
N ASN A 348 1.73 13.14 -5.18
CA ASN A 348 2.87 13.86 -5.77
C ASN A 348 3.52 13.08 -6.92
N ILE A 349 3.36 13.58 -8.14
CA ILE A 349 4.01 13.08 -9.36
C ILE A 349 5.24 13.97 -9.60
N TYR A 350 6.43 13.40 -9.40
CA TYR A 350 7.67 14.16 -9.59
C TYR A 350 8.01 14.40 -11.07
N TRP A 351 7.48 13.57 -11.95
CA TRP A 351 7.78 13.58 -13.38
C TRP A 351 6.58 13.08 -14.16
N PHE A 352 5.88 13.98 -14.86
CA PHE A 352 4.71 13.60 -15.65
C PHE A 352 5.16 12.91 -16.95
N ASN A 353 4.79 11.64 -17.10
CA ASN A 353 5.05 10.86 -18.32
C ASN A 353 3.84 10.89 -19.23
N LYS A 354 3.97 11.54 -20.39
CA LYS A 354 2.88 11.68 -21.36
C LYS A 354 2.40 10.37 -22.00
N ILE A 355 3.22 9.33 -22.00
CA ILE A 355 2.84 8.00 -22.53
C ILE A 355 1.75 7.36 -21.66
N LYS A 356 1.67 7.73 -20.37
CA LYS A 356 0.65 7.25 -19.43
C LYS A 356 -0.42 8.32 -19.21
N SER A 357 -1.68 7.90 -19.05
CA SER A 357 -2.73 8.84 -18.63
C SER A 357 -2.44 9.38 -17.22
N GLY A 358 -2.99 10.57 -16.92
CA GLY A 358 -2.85 11.17 -15.59
C GLY A 358 -3.37 10.25 -14.48
N ASP A 359 -4.51 9.61 -14.70
CA ASP A 359 -5.12 8.68 -13.74
C ASP A 359 -4.22 7.47 -13.45
N GLU A 360 -3.57 6.89 -14.45
CA GLU A 360 -2.67 5.75 -14.25
C GLU A 360 -1.44 6.13 -13.41
N GLN A 361 -0.89 7.34 -13.63
CA GLN A 361 0.23 7.82 -12.82
C GLN A 361 -0.19 8.14 -11.39
N ILE A 362 -1.40 8.68 -11.18
CA ILE A 362 -1.97 8.87 -9.84
C ILE A 362 -2.08 7.53 -9.12
N LYS A 363 -2.63 6.50 -9.77
CA LYS A 363 -2.73 5.14 -9.19
C LYS A 363 -1.35 4.55 -8.85
N ASP A 364 -0.35 4.75 -9.72
CA ASP A 364 1.04 4.31 -9.46
C ASP A 364 1.56 4.91 -8.14
N VAL A 365 1.41 6.23 -7.96
CA VAL A 365 1.88 6.91 -6.74
C VAL A 365 1.07 6.49 -5.50
N LEU A 366 -0.26 6.35 -5.63
CA LEU A 366 -1.12 5.89 -4.53
C LEU A 366 -0.67 4.53 -3.97
N ILE A 367 -0.39 3.56 -4.85
CA ILE A 367 0.07 2.22 -4.46
C ILE A 367 1.49 2.25 -3.90
N GLU A 368 2.39 3.05 -4.49
CA GLU A 368 3.77 3.17 -4.01
C GLU A 368 3.81 3.71 -2.57
N LYS A 369 3.04 4.77 -2.31
CA LYS A 369 3.08 5.52 -1.05
C LYS A 369 2.20 4.94 0.06
N ASN A 370 1.17 4.16 -0.27
CA ASN A 370 0.28 3.56 0.71
C ASN A 370 0.40 2.03 0.70
N SER A 371 0.96 1.47 1.77
CA SER A 371 1.17 0.02 1.87
C SER A 371 -0.13 -0.79 1.85
N LEU A 372 -1.25 -0.22 2.31
CA LEU A 372 -2.55 -0.91 2.30
C LEU A 372 -3.14 -0.97 0.89
N LEU A 373 -2.86 0.02 0.05
CA LEU A 373 -3.33 0.03 -1.34
C LEU A 373 -2.61 -0.99 -2.23
N LYS A 374 -1.49 -1.58 -1.78
CA LYS A 374 -0.78 -2.65 -2.48
C LYS A 374 -1.56 -3.96 -2.57
N ASP A 375 -2.56 -4.14 -1.70
CA ASP A 375 -3.45 -5.32 -1.71
C ASP A 375 -4.52 -5.24 -2.82
N PHE A 376 -4.56 -4.15 -3.58
CA PHE A 376 -5.54 -3.91 -4.64
C PHE A 376 -4.87 -3.89 -6.01
N SER A 377 -5.61 -4.32 -7.04
CA SER A 377 -5.15 -4.10 -8.40
C SER A 377 -5.36 -2.63 -8.81
N LYS A 378 -4.54 -2.12 -9.73
CA LYS A 378 -4.72 -0.76 -10.29
C LYS A 378 -6.10 -0.54 -10.89
N ASN A 379 -6.70 -1.61 -11.44
CA ASN A 379 -8.03 -1.54 -12.04
C ASN A 379 -9.14 -1.40 -10.99
N ASP A 380 -8.87 -1.76 -9.73
CA ASP A 380 -9.83 -1.58 -8.64
C ASP A 380 -9.85 -0.14 -8.10
N LEU A 381 -8.80 0.65 -8.39
CA LEU A 381 -8.65 2.05 -7.98
C LEU A 381 -9.24 2.96 -9.07
N ILE A 382 -10.32 3.66 -8.75
CA ILE A 382 -11.03 4.56 -9.66
C ILE A 382 -10.82 6.00 -9.19
N VAL A 383 -10.06 6.77 -9.99
CA VAL A 383 -9.83 8.20 -9.79
C VAL A 383 -11.05 8.96 -10.30
N ASN A 384 -11.70 9.72 -9.43
CA ASN A 384 -12.91 10.48 -9.72
C ASN A 384 -12.70 11.98 -9.47
N SER A 385 -13.32 12.81 -10.33
CA SER A 385 -13.27 14.27 -10.27
C SER A 385 -11.85 14.83 -10.14
N LEU A 386 -10.94 14.36 -11.00
CA LEU A 386 -9.62 14.95 -11.13
C LEU A 386 -9.74 16.39 -11.66
N SER A 387 -9.18 17.35 -10.93
CA SER A 387 -9.15 18.76 -11.31
C SER A 387 -7.81 19.39 -10.98
N TYR A 388 -7.35 20.29 -11.85
CA TYR A 388 -6.10 21.04 -11.68
C TYR A 388 -6.41 22.47 -11.24
N LYS A 389 -5.61 23.03 -10.30
CA LYS A 389 -5.82 24.38 -9.75
C LYS A 389 -5.35 25.48 -10.71
N SER A 390 -4.04 25.56 -10.97
CA SER A 390 -3.44 26.53 -11.92
C SER A 390 -2.44 25.82 -12.82
N LEU A 391 -2.43 26.18 -14.10
CA LEU A 391 -1.56 25.61 -15.14
C LEU A 391 -0.53 26.61 -15.70
N GLU A 392 -0.47 27.84 -15.16
CA GLU A 392 0.41 28.92 -15.64
C GLU A 392 1.84 28.45 -15.95
N PRO A 393 2.42 28.72 -17.14
CA PRO A 393 3.72 28.17 -17.58
C PRO A 393 4.91 28.40 -16.66
N SER A 394 4.83 29.39 -15.76
CA SER A 394 5.90 29.76 -14.81
C SER A 394 5.98 28.82 -13.59
N LEU A 395 4.89 28.14 -13.23
CA LEU A 395 4.80 27.36 -12.00
C LEU A 395 5.69 26.11 -12.02
N GLU A 396 6.33 25.77 -10.90
CA GLU A 396 7.05 24.49 -10.80
C GLU A 396 6.13 23.30 -10.55
N TYR A 397 5.10 23.54 -9.75
CA TYR A 397 4.18 22.52 -9.30
C TYR A 397 2.76 22.88 -9.74
N ILE A 398 2.10 21.91 -10.38
CA ILE A 398 0.67 21.98 -10.67
C ILE A 398 -0.05 21.19 -9.58
N TYR A 399 -0.79 21.89 -8.73
CA TYR A 399 -1.62 21.25 -7.73
C TYR A 399 -2.89 20.68 -8.36
N TYR A 400 -3.24 19.47 -7.97
CA TYR A 400 -4.45 18.80 -8.40
C TYR A 400 -5.19 18.18 -7.22
N THR A 401 -6.48 17.97 -7.42
CA THR A 401 -7.35 17.32 -6.45
C THR A 401 -8.15 16.25 -7.13
N PHE A 402 -8.41 15.17 -6.42
CA PHE A 402 -9.27 14.09 -6.90
C PHE A 402 -9.89 13.38 -5.71
N SER A 403 -10.61 12.31 -5.98
CA SER A 403 -11.14 11.41 -4.96
C SER A 403 -11.08 9.99 -5.48
N LEU A 404 -11.04 9.04 -4.57
CA LEU A 404 -10.80 7.64 -4.88
C LEU A 404 -12.03 6.82 -4.54
N THR A 405 -12.46 5.98 -5.47
CA THR A 405 -13.35 4.85 -5.16
C THR A 405 -12.55 3.57 -5.36
N ILE A 406 -12.76 2.58 -4.50
CA ILE A 406 -12.10 1.28 -4.60
C ILE A 406 -13.16 0.20 -4.76
N LYS A 407 -12.99 -0.68 -5.75
CA LYS A 407 -13.90 -1.80 -5.97
C LYS A 407 -14.07 -2.62 -4.69
N ASN A 408 -15.31 -3.02 -4.41
CA ASN A 408 -15.70 -3.79 -3.21
C ASN A 408 -15.50 -3.08 -1.86
N ILE A 409 -15.17 -1.78 -1.84
CA ILE A 409 -15.15 -0.94 -0.63
C ILE A 409 -16.23 0.13 -0.75
N ASN A 410 -16.90 0.39 0.37
CA ASN A 410 -18.03 1.29 0.37
C ASN A 410 -17.56 2.75 0.36
N GLY A 411 -18.35 3.61 -0.27
CA GLY A 411 -18.14 5.06 -0.28
C GLY A 411 -17.00 5.51 -1.21
N ARG A 412 -16.87 6.83 -1.26
CA ARG A 412 -15.84 7.56 -2.00
C ARG A 412 -14.95 8.24 -0.98
N SER A 413 -13.65 8.30 -1.22
CA SER A 413 -12.77 9.07 -0.36
C SER A 413 -13.18 10.54 -0.39
N SER A 414 -12.95 11.23 0.71
CA SER A 414 -12.79 12.68 0.69
C SER A 414 -11.70 13.12 -0.30
N THR A 415 -11.66 14.42 -0.60
CA THR A 415 -10.72 15.00 -1.56
C THR A 415 -9.28 14.72 -1.15
N ILE A 416 -8.54 14.11 -2.07
CA ILE A 416 -7.10 13.86 -2.00
C ILE A 416 -6.42 14.97 -2.78
N GLU A 417 -5.35 15.52 -2.23
CA GLU A 417 -4.55 16.56 -2.87
C GLU A 417 -3.21 16.02 -3.33
N GLY A 418 -2.72 16.55 -4.44
CA GLY A 418 -1.47 16.16 -5.05
C GLY A 418 -0.83 17.31 -5.82
N SER A 419 0.37 17.06 -6.32
CA SER A 419 1.06 18.00 -7.21
C SER A 419 1.82 17.26 -8.29
N ILE A 420 1.88 17.87 -9.48
CA ILE A 420 2.74 17.44 -10.58
C ILE A 420 3.91 18.42 -10.62
N ARG A 421 5.13 17.93 -10.43
CA ARG A 421 6.34 18.73 -10.68
C ARG A 421 6.67 18.70 -12.17
N ARG A 422 6.81 19.88 -12.76
CA ARG A 422 7.15 20.05 -14.17
C ARG A 422 8.65 20.10 -14.39
N TYR A 423 9.08 19.62 -15.56
CA TYR A 423 10.43 19.76 -16.04
C TYR A 423 10.72 21.20 -16.45
N VAL A 424 11.90 21.72 -16.12
CA VAL A 424 12.38 22.98 -16.70
C VAL A 424 12.74 22.71 -18.16
N LEU A 425 12.09 23.41 -19.10
CA LEU A 425 12.27 23.19 -20.54
C LEU A 425 13.75 23.25 -20.96
N TYR A 426 14.51 24.19 -20.39
CA TYR A 426 15.95 24.35 -20.62
C TYR A 426 16.75 23.04 -20.46
N TYR A 427 16.47 22.22 -19.45
CA TYR A 427 17.24 20.99 -19.20
C TYR A 427 16.93 19.86 -20.20
N HIS A 428 15.87 20.00 -21.01
CA HIS A 428 15.49 19.02 -22.03
C HIS A 428 15.91 19.41 -23.44
N ILE A 429 16.40 20.64 -23.61
CA ILE A 429 17.04 21.09 -24.83
C ILE A 429 18.49 20.60 -24.80
N LYS A 430 18.87 19.75 -25.76
CA LYS A 430 20.25 19.24 -25.89
C LYS A 430 21.10 20.15 -26.76
N ASN A 431 20.50 20.71 -27.80
CA ASN A 431 21.17 21.58 -28.77
C ASN A 431 20.58 22.99 -28.68
N PHE A 432 21.32 23.87 -28.03
CA PHE A 432 20.98 25.28 -27.82
C PHE A 432 21.32 26.18 -29.00
N ASP A 433 22.03 25.66 -29.99
CA ASP A 433 22.46 26.37 -31.19
C ASP A 433 22.21 25.50 -32.41
N LEU A 434 21.39 25.99 -33.34
CA LEU A 434 21.11 25.31 -34.61
C LEU A 434 22.17 25.60 -35.68
N GLY A 435 23.17 26.43 -35.35
CA GLY A 435 24.19 26.91 -36.26
C GLY A 435 23.61 27.76 -37.38
N LYS A 436 24.29 27.74 -38.53
CA LYS A 436 23.90 28.49 -39.71
C LYS A 436 22.72 27.85 -40.44
N LEU A 437 21.74 28.67 -40.81
CA LEU A 437 20.49 28.27 -41.44
C LEU A 437 20.11 29.20 -42.59
N ASN A 438 19.57 28.63 -43.67
CA ASN A 438 19.03 29.41 -44.79
C ASN A 438 17.58 29.77 -44.49
N TRP A 439 17.34 30.94 -43.89
CA TRP A 439 16.01 31.33 -43.46
C TRP A 439 15.22 31.98 -44.61
N SER A 440 14.56 31.15 -45.40
CA SER A 440 13.50 31.55 -46.35
C SER A 440 12.14 30.92 -46.04
N ASN A 441 12.12 29.90 -45.17
CA ASN A 441 10.94 29.11 -44.80
C ASN A 441 10.99 28.74 -43.30
N GLU A 442 9.94 29.11 -42.56
CA GLU A 442 9.77 28.78 -41.13
C GLU A 442 9.77 27.26 -40.87
N GLY A 443 9.21 26.47 -41.80
CA GLY A 443 9.12 25.02 -41.68
C GLY A 443 10.49 24.33 -41.64
N GLU A 444 11.50 24.84 -42.35
CA GLU A 444 12.86 24.28 -42.32
C GLU A 444 13.54 24.50 -40.97
N VAL A 445 13.33 25.67 -40.38
CA VAL A 445 13.84 26.03 -39.06
C VAL A 445 13.22 25.14 -37.98
N ILE A 446 11.89 24.98 -38.00
CA ILE A 446 11.16 24.09 -37.09
C ILE A 446 11.59 22.63 -37.27
N SER A 447 11.77 22.16 -38.52
CA SER A 447 12.23 20.81 -38.80
C SER A 447 13.63 20.55 -38.23
N LYS A 448 14.58 21.48 -38.42
CA LYS A 448 15.93 21.32 -37.88
C LYS A 448 15.94 21.35 -36.36
N LEU A 449 15.12 22.22 -35.74
CA LEU A 449 14.94 22.23 -34.29
C LEU A 449 14.45 20.87 -33.78
N ARG A 450 13.42 20.30 -34.41
CA ARG A 450 12.87 18.96 -34.10
C ARG A 450 13.92 17.86 -34.24
N SER A 451 14.69 17.87 -35.33
CA SER A 451 15.76 16.90 -35.54
C SER A 451 16.91 17.04 -34.53
N ALA A 452 17.25 18.27 -34.13
CA ALA A 452 18.33 18.54 -33.18
C ALA A 452 17.93 18.25 -31.72
N ASN A 453 16.63 18.30 -31.41
CA ASN A 453 16.10 18.03 -30.07
C ASN A 453 14.92 17.05 -30.15
N PRO A 454 15.18 15.76 -30.46
CA PRO A 454 14.13 14.77 -30.72
C PRO A 454 13.35 14.35 -29.46
N ASP A 455 13.94 14.54 -28.26
CA ASP A 455 13.35 14.11 -26.99
C ASP A 455 12.37 15.15 -26.39
N ILE A 456 12.13 16.26 -27.09
CA ILE A 456 11.16 17.28 -26.69
C ILE A 456 9.77 16.90 -27.20
N TYR A 457 8.78 16.91 -26.31
CA TYR A 457 7.36 16.80 -26.69
C TYR A 457 6.88 18.13 -27.26
N TYR A 458 7.00 18.33 -28.58
CA TYR A 458 6.71 19.62 -29.24
C TYR A 458 5.27 20.09 -29.10
N GLU A 459 4.33 19.19 -28.87
CA GLU A 459 2.94 19.50 -28.62
C GLU A 459 2.68 20.04 -27.19
N GLU A 460 3.67 19.97 -26.29
CA GLU A 460 3.66 20.63 -24.98
C GLU A 460 4.21 22.07 -25.05
N LEU A 461 4.61 22.52 -26.25
CA LEU A 461 5.15 23.84 -26.50
C LEU A 461 4.14 24.72 -27.23
N LYS A 462 4.21 26.03 -26.98
CA LYS A 462 3.48 27.02 -27.77
C LYS A 462 3.92 26.94 -29.22
N GLN A 463 3.04 27.40 -30.12
CA GLN A 463 3.40 27.55 -31.52
C GLN A 463 4.71 28.35 -31.64
N ILE A 464 5.72 27.70 -32.20
CA ILE A 464 7.04 28.28 -32.40
C ILE A 464 6.93 29.31 -33.52
N LYS A 465 7.33 30.55 -33.23
CA LYS A 465 7.41 31.64 -34.20
C LYS A 465 8.85 32.10 -34.36
N VAL A 466 9.24 32.44 -35.58
CA VAL A 466 10.59 32.91 -35.91
C VAL A 466 10.50 34.39 -36.27
N ASP A 467 10.75 35.28 -35.29
CA ASP A 467 10.41 36.70 -35.41
C ASP A 467 11.60 37.62 -35.80
N SER A 468 12.86 37.16 -35.81
CA SER A 468 14.01 38.02 -36.19
C SER A 468 15.30 37.30 -36.60
N PHE A 469 16.14 38.00 -37.39
CA PHE A 469 17.34 37.47 -38.06
C PHE A 469 18.50 37.05 -37.14
N ASN A 470 18.63 37.61 -35.92
CA ASN A 470 19.80 37.39 -35.04
C ASN A 470 19.47 37.10 -33.57
N LYS A 471 18.18 36.96 -33.19
CA LYS A 471 17.81 36.80 -31.77
C LYS A 471 17.50 35.36 -31.36
N GLY A 472 17.61 34.40 -32.28
CA GLY A 472 17.23 33.01 -32.01
C GLY A 472 15.72 32.77 -32.08
N ILE A 473 15.31 31.55 -31.73
CA ILE A 473 13.93 31.07 -31.74
C ILE A 473 13.46 30.90 -30.30
N ASN A 474 12.39 31.58 -29.91
CA ASN A 474 11.81 31.39 -28.58
C ASN A 474 10.95 30.12 -28.57
N ILE A 475 11.24 29.23 -27.61
CA ILE A 475 10.48 28.03 -27.33
C ILE A 475 9.91 28.16 -25.94
N GLU A 476 8.60 28.04 -25.80
CA GLU A 476 7.90 28.23 -24.53
C GLU A 476 6.93 27.07 -24.29
N ALA A 477 6.81 26.63 -23.05
CA ALA A 477 5.80 25.64 -22.66
C ALA A 477 4.37 26.18 -22.86
N ASN A 478 3.43 25.30 -23.20
CA ASN A 478 2.02 25.64 -23.30
C ASN A 478 1.43 26.09 -21.96
N ASN A 479 0.38 26.91 -22.03
CA ASN A 479 -0.33 27.42 -20.84
C ASN A 479 -1.04 26.31 -20.05
N ASP A 480 -1.24 25.14 -20.65
CA ASP A 480 -1.85 23.95 -20.07
C ASP A 480 -0.88 22.77 -19.99
N SER A 481 0.43 22.98 -20.24
CA SER A 481 1.42 21.90 -20.18
C SER A 481 1.56 21.33 -18.77
N LEU A 482 1.37 20.01 -18.67
CA LEU A 482 1.65 19.22 -17.46
C LEU A 482 3.11 18.74 -17.40
N VAL A 483 3.86 18.88 -18.49
CA VAL A 483 5.21 18.34 -18.63
C VAL A 483 6.28 19.40 -18.39
N TYR A 484 6.20 20.54 -19.08
CA TYR A 484 7.27 21.55 -19.09
C TYR A 484 6.86 22.87 -18.44
N LYS A 485 7.84 23.60 -17.92
CA LYS A 485 7.73 24.99 -17.47
C LYS A 485 8.77 25.89 -18.13
N GLY A 486 8.42 27.17 -18.23
CA GLY A 486 9.31 28.26 -18.67
C GLY A 486 9.47 28.38 -20.20
N SER A 487 10.37 29.28 -20.58
CA SER A 487 10.75 29.55 -21.97
C SER A 487 12.26 29.54 -22.14
N TRP A 488 12.71 29.29 -23.36
CA TRP A 488 14.13 29.31 -23.72
C TRP A 488 14.33 29.78 -25.16
N VAL A 489 15.43 30.48 -25.41
CA VAL A 489 15.80 30.96 -26.74
C VAL A 489 16.90 30.07 -27.33
N ILE A 490 16.59 29.41 -28.44
CA ILE A 490 17.56 28.63 -29.23
C ILE A 490 18.29 29.56 -30.17
N LYS A 491 19.63 29.57 -30.12
CA LYS A 491 20.46 30.37 -31.02
C LYS A 491 20.42 29.81 -32.45
N MET A 492 20.48 30.71 -33.43
CA MET A 492 20.66 30.39 -34.84
C MET A 492 21.36 31.56 -35.53
N ASP A 493 22.12 31.27 -36.58
CA ASP A 493 22.76 32.25 -37.46
C ASP A 493 22.18 32.12 -38.88
N THR A 494 22.16 33.22 -39.66
CA THR A 494 21.53 33.22 -41.00
C THR A 494 22.42 33.86 -42.07
N ASP A 495 22.44 33.24 -43.26
CA ASP A 495 23.10 33.78 -44.44
C ASP A 495 22.16 34.69 -45.25
N MET A 496 22.51 35.98 -45.39
CA MET A 496 21.77 36.90 -46.27
C MET A 496 22.39 36.91 -47.68
N TYR A 497 21.91 36.09 -48.63
CA TYR A 497 22.45 36.09 -50.01
C TYR A 497 21.48 36.60 -51.09
N LYS A 498 22.10 37.28 -52.08
CA LYS A 498 21.76 37.64 -53.48
C LYS A 498 20.27 37.75 -53.83
N LYS A 499 19.81 38.98 -54.13
CA LYS A 499 18.40 39.26 -54.47
C LYS A 499 18.24 40.00 -55.78
N ASP A 500 17.15 39.66 -56.47
CA ASP A 500 16.75 40.20 -57.76
C ASP A 500 16.78 41.72 -57.82
N ILE A 501 17.46 42.23 -58.83
CA ILE A 501 17.55 43.65 -59.12
C ILE A 501 16.37 43.99 -60.03
N SER A 502 15.67 45.07 -59.71
CA SER A 502 14.67 45.69 -60.57
C SER A 502 15.27 46.94 -61.18
N THR A 503 15.11 47.09 -62.49
CA THR A 503 15.68 48.20 -63.26
C THR A 503 14.58 49.14 -63.73
N SER A 504 14.89 50.44 -63.76
CA SER A 504 13.99 51.51 -64.18
C SER A 504 14.74 52.56 -64.98
N VAL A 505 14.10 53.14 -65.99
CA VAL A 505 14.60 54.30 -66.73
C VAL A 505 13.68 55.48 -66.39
N TYR A 506 14.25 56.54 -65.83
CA TYR A 506 13.52 57.73 -65.39
C TYR A 506 13.47 58.82 -66.47
N ARG A 507 14.54 58.94 -67.27
CA ARG A 507 14.63 59.88 -68.38
C ARG A 507 15.43 59.30 -69.54
N ASN A 508 14.82 59.27 -70.72
CA ASN A 508 15.49 58.96 -71.98
C ASN A 508 15.04 59.98 -73.05
N PRO A 509 15.88 60.99 -73.38
CA PRO A 509 15.52 62.12 -74.25
C PRO A 509 14.98 61.73 -75.64
N ASP A 510 15.42 60.60 -76.19
CA ASP A 510 15.11 60.19 -77.57
C ASP A 510 14.26 58.91 -77.65
N ASN A 511 13.29 58.79 -76.75
CA ASN A 511 12.34 57.66 -76.70
C ASN A 511 11.47 57.51 -77.96
N ASP A 512 11.29 58.58 -78.74
CA ASP A 512 10.38 58.61 -79.90
C ASP A 512 10.99 57.96 -81.17
N ILE A 513 12.32 57.73 -81.21
CA ILE A 513 13.02 57.29 -82.44
C ILE A 513 13.64 55.88 -82.28
N ILE A 514 14.00 55.42 -81.07
CA ILE A 514 14.59 54.09 -80.80
C ILE A 514 14.18 53.53 -79.42
N TYR A 515 13.97 52.21 -79.33
CA TYR A 515 13.70 51.42 -78.11
C TYR A 515 14.73 51.67 -76.97
N GLY A 516 14.42 52.59 -76.05
CA GLY A 516 14.91 52.52 -74.67
C GLY A 516 14.17 51.41 -73.92
N GLY A 517 14.84 50.69 -73.02
CA GLY A 517 14.23 49.54 -72.35
C GLY A 517 14.97 49.07 -71.11
N VAL A 518 14.32 48.20 -70.35
CA VAL A 518 14.91 47.54 -69.18
C VAL A 518 14.84 46.03 -69.34
N SER A 519 15.92 45.34 -69.00
CA SER A 519 15.88 43.94 -68.57
C SER A 519 16.13 43.88 -67.07
N ARG A 520 15.84 42.74 -66.42
CA ARG A 520 15.87 42.58 -64.94
C ARG A 520 16.99 43.40 -64.27
N GLU A 521 18.23 43.20 -64.72
CA GLU A 521 19.44 43.83 -64.19
C GLU A 521 20.15 44.82 -65.14
N SER A 522 19.53 45.21 -66.26
CA SER A 522 20.16 46.10 -67.25
C SER A 522 19.23 47.20 -67.75
N ALA A 523 19.78 48.41 -67.91
CA ALA A 523 19.12 49.53 -68.58
C ALA A 523 19.76 49.76 -69.95
N TYR A 524 18.93 49.84 -71.00
CA TYR A 524 19.31 50.14 -72.38
C TYR A 524 18.81 51.55 -72.73
N LEU A 525 19.72 52.44 -73.09
CA LEU A 525 19.45 53.87 -73.29
C LEU A 525 19.99 54.34 -74.63
N ALA A 526 19.35 55.36 -75.21
CA ALA A 526 19.71 55.93 -76.50
C ALA A 526 19.65 57.46 -76.43
N LEU A 527 20.73 58.12 -76.83
CA LEU A 527 20.84 59.58 -76.83
C LEU A 527 21.10 60.09 -78.25
N GLY A 528 20.25 60.99 -78.71
CA GLY A 528 20.26 61.68 -79.98
C GLY A 528 20.79 63.10 -79.82
N PHE A 529 21.87 63.40 -80.52
CA PHE A 529 22.46 64.73 -80.59
C PHE A 529 21.99 65.40 -81.88
N PRO A 530 21.05 66.36 -81.78
CA PRO A 530 20.44 66.97 -82.96
C PRO A 530 21.39 67.93 -83.67
N GLU A 531 21.09 68.19 -84.93
CA GLU A 531 21.90 69.02 -85.83
C GLU A 531 22.18 70.43 -85.29
N ASN A 532 23.33 70.97 -85.69
CA ASN A 532 23.88 72.31 -85.45
C ASN A 532 24.03 72.71 -83.98
N THR A 533 24.12 71.74 -83.07
CA THR A 533 24.22 72.03 -81.63
C THR A 533 25.26 71.16 -80.93
N GLY A 534 26.23 71.79 -80.25
CA GLY A 534 27.15 71.13 -79.32
C GLY A 534 26.45 70.82 -77.99
N LYS A 535 25.38 70.01 -78.04
CA LYS A 535 24.49 69.77 -76.90
C LYS A 535 25.04 68.74 -75.93
N THR A 536 24.76 68.97 -74.64
CA THR A 536 24.78 67.93 -73.61
C THR A 536 23.40 67.27 -73.54
N ASN A 537 23.38 65.94 -73.63
CA ASN A 537 22.17 65.14 -73.40
C ASN A 537 22.28 64.36 -72.10
N VAL A 538 21.14 64.18 -71.41
CA VAL A 538 21.09 63.56 -70.08
C VAL A 538 20.09 62.42 -70.06
N ALA A 539 20.54 61.23 -69.68
CA ALA A 539 19.70 60.08 -69.36
C ALA A 539 19.74 59.77 -67.86
N GLU A 540 18.61 59.36 -67.29
CA GLU A 540 18.49 59.01 -65.87
C GLU A 540 17.85 57.62 -65.73
N PHE A 541 18.44 56.78 -64.88
CA PHE A 541 17.99 55.40 -64.67
C PHE A 541 18.36 54.93 -63.27
N GLY A 542 17.83 53.79 -62.83
CA GLY A 542 18.15 53.26 -61.52
C GLY A 542 17.84 51.79 -61.33
N PHE A 543 18.49 51.22 -60.32
CA PHE A 543 18.41 49.82 -59.93
C PHE A 543 17.97 49.74 -58.48
N THR A 544 17.02 48.87 -58.17
CA THR A 544 16.52 48.69 -56.79
C THR A 544 16.44 47.21 -56.46
N THR A 545 16.90 46.82 -55.28
CA THR A 545 16.72 45.45 -54.79
C THR A 545 15.25 45.14 -54.56
N SER A 546 14.76 44.01 -55.09
CA SER A 546 13.36 43.58 -54.91
C SER A 546 13.08 43.22 -53.44
N THR A 547 14.10 42.61 -52.83
CA THR A 547 14.38 42.43 -51.40
C THR A 547 14.27 43.64 -50.48
N ARG A 548 13.32 43.71 -49.54
CA ARG A 548 13.53 44.50 -48.31
C ARG A 548 14.55 43.79 -47.41
N TYR A 549 15.54 44.54 -46.95
CA TYR A 549 16.51 44.21 -45.91
C TYR A 549 16.05 44.88 -44.62
N GLN A 550 16.05 44.18 -43.50
CA GLN A 550 15.70 44.82 -42.23
C GLN A 550 16.90 45.63 -41.73
N PHE A 551 17.06 46.83 -42.27
CA PHE A 551 17.99 47.81 -41.74
C PHE A 551 17.29 48.58 -40.62
N ASP A 552 17.87 48.58 -39.43
CA ASP A 552 17.34 49.31 -38.28
C ASP A 552 18.32 50.43 -37.92
N PHE A 553 18.54 51.37 -38.85
CA PHE A 553 19.52 52.44 -38.69
C PHE A 553 19.04 53.50 -37.68
N ASN A 554 19.56 53.43 -36.46
CA ASN A 554 19.44 54.46 -35.44
C ASN A 554 20.84 54.78 -34.89
N ASN A 555 20.97 55.86 -34.08
CA ASN A 555 22.27 56.27 -33.55
C ASN A 555 22.99 55.18 -32.75
N SER A 556 22.27 54.19 -32.19
CA SER A 556 22.85 53.08 -31.42
C SER A 556 23.24 51.85 -32.26
N THR A 557 22.78 51.74 -33.51
CA THR A 557 23.05 50.59 -34.39
C THR A 557 23.98 50.92 -35.56
N ILE A 558 24.27 52.20 -35.80
CA ILE A 558 25.20 52.65 -36.85
C ILE A 558 26.60 52.01 -36.70
N ASP A 559 27.06 51.80 -35.47
CA ASP A 559 28.36 51.17 -35.19
C ASP A 559 28.38 49.68 -35.57
N ASP A 560 27.26 48.95 -35.39
CA ASP A 560 27.14 47.54 -35.80
C ASP A 560 27.21 47.37 -37.32
N TYR A 561 26.85 48.41 -38.08
CA TYR A 561 26.96 48.44 -39.54
C TYR A 561 28.26 49.09 -40.05
N ALA A 562 29.06 49.72 -39.18
CA ALA A 562 30.31 50.37 -39.59
C ALA A 562 31.35 49.39 -40.14
N ASN A 563 31.29 48.12 -39.71
CA ASN A 563 32.21 47.06 -40.14
C ASN A 563 31.72 46.25 -41.36
N LYS A 564 30.49 46.48 -41.84
CA LYS A 564 29.91 45.79 -43.00
C LYS A 564 30.07 46.62 -44.26
N LYS A 565 30.24 45.96 -45.41
CA LYS A 565 30.42 46.63 -46.70
C LYS A 565 29.41 46.10 -47.72
N LEU A 566 28.88 46.98 -48.55
CA LEU A 566 28.15 46.63 -49.75
C LEU A 566 29.13 46.37 -50.88
N LYS A 567 29.14 45.17 -51.45
CA LYS A 567 29.89 44.79 -52.64
C LYS A 567 28.96 44.70 -53.85
N TYR A 568 29.33 45.27 -54.99
CA TYR A 568 28.56 45.16 -56.24
C TYR A 568 29.46 45.04 -57.47
N SER A 569 28.93 44.45 -58.54
CA SER A 569 29.61 44.34 -59.85
C SER A 569 28.76 44.91 -60.98
N TYR A 570 29.37 45.64 -61.91
CA TYR A 570 28.67 46.24 -63.05
C TYR A 570 29.41 46.15 -64.39
N ASP A 571 28.62 46.26 -65.47
CA ASP A 571 29.07 46.54 -66.83
C ASP A 571 28.52 47.88 -67.32
N PHE A 572 29.32 48.57 -68.14
CA PHE A 572 28.87 49.69 -68.94
C PHE A 572 29.39 49.54 -70.37
N MET A 573 28.49 49.41 -71.33
CA MET A 573 28.82 49.11 -72.72
C MET A 573 28.21 50.12 -73.68
N VAL A 574 28.99 50.63 -74.63
CA VAL A 574 28.46 51.44 -75.74
C VAL A 574 28.41 50.53 -76.95
N TYR A 575 27.23 50.15 -77.40
CA TYR A 575 27.09 49.11 -78.42
C TYR A 575 26.66 49.64 -79.78
N LYS A 576 26.35 50.94 -79.89
CA LYS A 576 26.04 51.57 -81.18
C LYS A 576 26.29 53.07 -81.15
N VAL A 577 26.96 53.59 -82.17
CA VAL A 577 27.02 55.02 -82.50
C VAL A 577 26.72 55.15 -83.99
N LYS A 578 25.66 55.85 -84.39
CA LYS A 578 25.23 55.99 -85.80
C LYS A 578 24.53 57.33 -86.06
N ASN A 579 24.40 57.72 -87.33
CA ASN A 579 23.52 58.85 -87.71
C ASN A 579 22.08 58.39 -88.02
N SER A 580 21.10 59.27 -87.81
CA SER A 580 19.65 59.00 -87.96
C SER A 580 19.29 58.45 -89.34
N ASP A 581 19.78 59.08 -90.41
CA ASP A 581 19.32 58.83 -91.79
C ASP A 581 20.38 58.18 -92.71
N ARG A 582 21.56 57.85 -92.17
CA ARG A 582 22.67 57.20 -92.90
C ARG A 582 23.30 56.08 -92.05
N PRO A 583 22.72 54.86 -92.02
CA PRO A 583 23.22 53.76 -91.19
C PRO A 583 24.64 53.28 -91.55
N ASN A 584 25.13 53.61 -92.75
CA ASN A 584 26.47 53.28 -93.23
C ASN A 584 27.58 54.13 -92.55
N VAL A 585 27.20 55.13 -91.76
CA VAL A 585 28.09 55.99 -90.96
C VAL A 585 27.90 55.61 -89.49
N ALA A 586 28.25 54.37 -89.17
CA ALA A 586 28.19 53.82 -87.82
C ALA A 586 29.59 53.35 -87.40
N ALA A 587 29.95 53.58 -86.14
CA ALA A 587 31.14 52.97 -85.56
C ALA A 587 30.95 51.44 -85.53
N THR A 588 31.97 50.69 -85.93
CA THR A 588 31.92 49.23 -85.87
C THR A 588 31.88 48.76 -84.43
N SER A 589 31.25 47.62 -84.17
CA SER A 589 31.19 47.07 -82.80
C SER A 589 32.57 46.85 -82.18
N SER A 590 33.58 46.49 -82.98
CA SER A 590 34.96 46.35 -82.51
C SER A 590 35.61 47.66 -82.10
N GLU A 591 35.26 48.78 -82.74
CA GLU A 591 35.76 50.11 -82.37
C GLU A 591 35.13 50.60 -81.07
N LEU A 592 33.92 50.16 -80.75
CA LEU A 592 33.21 50.56 -79.53
C LEU A 592 33.61 49.71 -78.31
N GLN A 593 33.89 48.41 -78.49
CA GLN A 593 34.30 47.50 -77.42
C GLN A 593 35.52 47.98 -76.61
N LYS A 594 36.45 48.72 -77.24
CA LYS A 594 37.62 49.28 -76.53
C LYS A 594 37.25 50.29 -75.43
N PHE A 595 36.00 50.75 -75.41
CA PHE A 595 35.48 51.69 -74.42
C PHE A 595 34.57 51.03 -73.38
N ASP A 596 34.30 49.73 -73.48
CA ASP A 596 33.44 49.02 -72.54
C ASP A 596 34.10 48.89 -71.14
N THR A 597 33.28 48.86 -70.10
CA THR A 597 33.66 48.40 -68.76
C THR A 597 32.91 47.11 -68.50
N SER A 598 33.64 46.06 -68.17
CA SER A 598 33.06 44.74 -67.91
C SER A 598 33.51 44.21 -66.55
N ASN A 599 32.56 43.67 -65.80
CA ASN A 599 32.68 43.03 -64.50
C ASN A 599 33.51 43.84 -63.49
N LYS A 600 33.26 45.16 -63.42
CA LYS A 600 33.97 46.01 -62.46
C LYS A 600 33.31 45.88 -61.10
N GLU A 601 34.10 45.43 -60.12
CA GLU A 601 33.66 45.30 -58.73
C GLU A 601 34.03 46.54 -57.90
N GLU A 602 33.09 46.98 -57.07
CA GLU A 602 33.29 48.07 -56.12
C GLU A 602 32.74 47.69 -54.75
N THR A 603 33.25 48.33 -53.70
CA THR A 603 32.86 48.06 -52.31
C THR A 603 32.69 49.37 -51.56
N VAL A 604 31.55 49.54 -50.90
CA VAL A 604 31.20 50.75 -50.16
C VAL A 604 30.76 50.43 -48.73
N PRO A 605 31.21 51.15 -47.69
CA PRO A 605 30.75 50.92 -46.32
C PRO A 605 29.23 51.08 -46.18
N LEU A 606 28.58 50.14 -45.48
CA LEU A 606 27.11 50.13 -45.36
C LEU A 606 26.60 51.35 -44.59
N ASN A 607 27.36 51.85 -43.61
CA ASN A 607 27.03 53.06 -42.87
C ASN A 607 27.00 54.33 -43.74
N LYS A 608 27.75 54.38 -44.85
CA LYS A 608 27.76 55.54 -45.76
C LYS A 608 26.49 55.61 -46.62
N ILE A 609 25.97 54.46 -47.07
CA ILE A 609 24.72 54.41 -47.86
C ILE A 609 23.46 54.57 -47.00
N ALA A 610 23.58 54.41 -45.68
CA ALA A 610 22.51 54.56 -44.70
C ALA A 610 22.19 56.04 -44.35
N THR A 611 23.03 56.98 -44.76
CA THR A 611 22.83 58.41 -44.53
C THR A 611 21.77 58.99 -45.48
N SER A 612 21.13 60.09 -45.09
CA SER A 612 20.17 60.81 -45.95
C SER A 612 20.79 61.27 -47.29
N SER A 613 22.10 61.54 -47.31
CA SER A 613 22.87 61.91 -48.50
C SER A 613 23.25 60.74 -49.41
N GLY A 614 23.34 59.51 -48.88
CA GLY A 614 23.82 58.34 -49.62
C GLY A 614 25.32 58.34 -49.92
N TYR A 615 25.76 57.35 -50.69
CA TYR A 615 27.12 57.29 -51.26
C TYR A 615 27.10 57.67 -52.73
N SER A 616 27.88 58.67 -53.13
CA SER A 616 27.98 59.11 -54.52
C SER A 616 29.32 58.73 -55.15
N GLY A 617 29.29 58.40 -56.45
CA GLY A 617 30.47 58.15 -57.26
C GLY A 617 30.29 58.62 -58.70
N ARG A 618 31.39 58.67 -59.45
CA ARG A 618 31.46 59.14 -60.84
C ARG A 618 32.39 58.25 -61.65
N PHE A 619 32.06 58.00 -62.90
CA PHE A 619 33.03 57.54 -63.89
C PHE A 619 32.84 58.24 -65.24
N THR A 620 33.95 58.42 -65.96
CA THR A 620 34.00 59.14 -67.24
C THR A 620 34.42 58.20 -68.37
N LYS A 621 33.84 58.37 -69.55
CA LYS A 621 34.14 57.63 -70.78
C LYS A 621 34.37 58.62 -71.92
N HIS A 622 35.44 58.43 -72.66
CA HIS A 622 35.85 59.31 -73.77
C HIS A 622 35.87 58.49 -75.06
N LEU A 623 34.93 58.73 -75.96
CA LEU A 623 34.88 58.09 -77.27
C LEU A 623 35.61 58.99 -78.27
N THR A 624 36.82 58.58 -78.65
CA THR A 624 37.69 59.32 -79.57
C THR A 624 37.53 58.82 -81.00
N ASN A 625 37.75 59.71 -81.98
CA ASN A 625 37.68 59.41 -83.41
C ASN A 625 36.32 58.85 -83.86
N MET A 626 35.21 59.39 -83.34
CA MET A 626 33.88 59.01 -83.82
C MET A 626 33.60 59.73 -85.13
N LYS A 627 33.35 58.96 -86.19
CA LYS A 627 33.11 59.50 -87.54
C LYS A 627 31.68 60.04 -87.64
N VAL A 628 31.53 61.35 -87.82
CA VAL A 628 30.25 62.01 -88.11
C VAL A 628 30.32 62.68 -89.48
N LYS A 629 29.18 62.89 -90.12
CA LYS A 629 29.11 63.52 -91.44
C LYS A 629 29.11 65.05 -91.30
N TYR A 630 29.93 65.73 -92.09
CA TYR A 630 30.20 67.17 -92.02
C TYR A 630 29.62 67.90 -93.25
N ARG A 631 29.34 69.21 -93.16
CA ARG A 631 28.79 70.01 -94.28
C ARG A 631 29.88 70.86 -94.95
N ASP A 632 29.96 70.79 -96.28
CA ASP A 632 30.32 71.95 -97.11
C ASP A 632 29.14 72.26 -98.04
N TRP A 633 28.42 73.34 -97.76
CA TRP A 633 27.15 73.84 -98.33
C TRP A 633 25.94 72.89 -98.58
N TYR A 634 26.07 71.57 -98.76
CA TYR A 634 24.97 70.58 -98.95
C TYR A 634 25.25 69.21 -98.29
N CYS A 635 24.25 68.58 -97.67
CA CYS A 635 24.37 67.30 -96.92
C CYS A 635 24.59 66.04 -97.78
N ASP A 636 24.95 66.21 -99.06
CA ASP A 636 25.03 65.16 -100.08
C ASP A 636 26.46 64.68 -100.40
N ALA A 637 27.51 65.40 -99.99
CA ALA A 637 28.92 65.00 -100.21
C ALA A 637 29.37 63.87 -99.26
N ASP A 638 30.35 63.05 -99.66
CA ASP A 638 30.93 61.94 -98.87
C ASP A 638 31.98 62.39 -97.82
N ASP A 639 31.94 63.65 -97.40
CA ASP A 639 32.91 64.20 -96.45
C ASP A 639 32.55 63.91 -94.99
N PHE A 640 33.55 63.51 -94.21
CA PHE A 640 33.40 63.10 -92.82
C PHE A 640 34.42 63.78 -91.93
N TYR A 641 34.02 64.08 -90.69
CA TYR A 641 34.90 64.59 -89.66
C TYR A 641 34.88 63.67 -88.44
N TYR A 642 35.99 63.68 -87.70
CA TYR A 642 36.10 62.94 -86.45
C TYR A 642 35.79 63.85 -85.27
N VAL A 643 34.88 63.40 -84.40
CA VAL A 643 34.49 64.11 -83.18
C VAL A 643 34.79 63.26 -81.95
N TYR A 644 34.86 63.95 -80.81
CA TYR A 644 34.94 63.36 -79.49
C TYR A 644 33.56 63.39 -78.84
N ILE A 645 33.18 62.26 -78.26
CA ILE A 645 31.96 62.13 -77.45
C ILE A 645 32.38 61.74 -76.04
N ASP A 646 32.10 62.61 -75.08
CA ASP A 646 32.39 62.38 -73.67
C ASP A 646 31.12 62.00 -72.92
N ALA A 647 31.22 61.01 -72.05
CA ALA A 647 30.16 60.56 -71.16
C ALA A 647 30.62 60.61 -69.71
N ILE A 648 29.84 61.26 -68.85
CA ILE A 648 30.01 61.27 -67.40
C ILE A 648 28.81 60.55 -66.80
N ILE A 649 29.05 59.50 -66.02
CA ILE A 649 27.99 58.79 -65.30
C ILE A 649 28.21 59.00 -63.81
N ASP A 650 27.31 59.79 -63.23
CA ASP A 650 27.20 60.01 -61.80
C ASP A 650 26.21 59.00 -61.22
N TYR A 651 26.57 58.36 -60.10
CA TYR A 651 25.70 57.44 -59.40
C TYR A 651 25.60 57.77 -57.91
N ASN A 652 24.44 57.46 -57.32
CA ASN A 652 24.20 57.57 -55.89
C ASN A 652 23.51 56.29 -55.36
N ILE A 653 24.04 55.74 -54.26
CA ILE A 653 23.57 54.52 -53.61
C ILE A 653 22.97 54.91 -52.26
N LYS A 654 21.70 54.55 -52.03
CA LYS A 654 20.99 54.77 -50.75
C LYS A 654 20.21 53.55 -50.30
N VAL A 655 19.88 53.54 -49.02
CA VAL A 655 18.80 52.71 -48.48
C VAL A 655 17.49 53.51 -48.46
N VAL A 656 16.46 53.01 -49.14
CA VAL A 656 15.11 53.59 -49.17
C VAL A 656 14.09 52.47 -48.94
N ASP A 657 13.18 52.64 -47.98
CA ASP A 657 12.21 51.61 -47.59
C ASP A 657 12.85 50.23 -47.40
N ASN A 658 13.99 50.23 -46.73
CA ASN A 658 14.74 49.02 -46.46
C ASN A 658 15.24 48.31 -47.73
N LYS A 659 15.37 49.01 -48.87
CA LYS A 659 15.92 48.49 -50.13
C LYS A 659 17.14 49.29 -50.54
N ILE A 660 18.08 48.65 -51.23
CA ILE A 660 19.26 49.33 -51.78
C ILE A 660 18.89 49.85 -53.16
N LYS A 661 19.02 51.17 -53.35
CA LYS A 661 18.68 51.88 -54.58
C LYS A 661 19.91 52.58 -55.15
N PHE A 662 20.23 52.27 -56.40
CA PHE A 662 21.18 52.97 -57.24
C PHE A 662 20.41 53.95 -58.13
N SER A 663 20.76 55.24 -58.04
CA SER A 663 20.23 56.28 -58.93
C SER A 663 21.38 56.79 -59.80
N MET A 664 21.22 56.75 -61.11
CA MET A 664 22.29 57.05 -62.07
C MET A 664 21.86 58.15 -63.03
N THR A 665 22.77 59.08 -63.29
CA THR A 665 22.63 60.16 -64.25
C THR A 665 23.79 60.09 -65.22
N SER A 666 23.50 59.90 -66.50
CA SER A 666 24.48 59.82 -67.56
C SER A 666 24.37 61.06 -68.43
N GLN A 667 25.43 61.88 -68.43
CA GLN A 667 25.56 63.12 -69.19
C GLN A 667 26.53 62.90 -70.32
N TRP A 668 26.12 63.21 -71.54
CA TRP A 668 26.94 63.02 -72.73
C TRP A 668 27.10 64.32 -73.50
N THR A 669 28.32 64.62 -73.95
CA THR A 669 28.67 65.86 -74.65
C THR A 669 29.44 65.53 -75.93
N ILE A 670 29.13 66.23 -77.02
CA ILE A 670 29.86 66.15 -78.29
C ILE A 670 30.63 67.45 -78.51
N GLU A 671 31.95 67.34 -78.74
CA GLU A 671 32.87 68.51 -78.73
C GLU A 671 32.58 69.52 -79.84
N LYS A 672 32.22 69.04 -81.03
CA LYS A 672 31.85 69.86 -82.19
C LYS A 672 30.48 69.38 -82.63
N GLY A 673 29.48 70.27 -82.57
CA GLY A 673 28.09 69.93 -82.89
C GLY A 673 27.94 69.21 -84.23
N ILE A 674 26.86 68.45 -84.41
CA ILE A 674 26.70 67.62 -85.61
C ILE A 674 26.00 68.42 -86.69
N GLU A 675 26.47 68.39 -87.94
CA GLU A 675 26.00 69.38 -88.93
C GLU A 675 24.89 68.87 -89.86
N CYS A 676 24.81 67.55 -90.10
CA CYS A 676 24.00 67.00 -91.20
C CYS A 676 22.89 66.02 -90.79
N TYR A 677 23.04 65.30 -89.68
CA TYR A 677 22.09 64.27 -89.22
C TYR A 677 22.18 64.14 -87.70
N THR A 678 21.13 63.69 -87.03
CA THR A 678 21.20 63.40 -85.59
C THR A 678 22.15 62.22 -85.33
N THR A 679 23.18 62.39 -84.49
CA THR A 679 24.01 61.26 -84.04
C THR A 679 23.35 60.59 -82.85
N LEU A 680 23.18 59.29 -82.91
CA LEU A 680 22.55 58.45 -81.91
C LEU A 680 23.61 57.57 -81.24
N VAL A 681 23.68 57.63 -79.92
CA VAL A 681 24.55 56.81 -79.09
C VAL A 681 23.70 55.89 -78.21
N ASN A 682 23.86 54.59 -78.38
CA ASN A 682 23.20 53.58 -77.57
C ASN A 682 24.18 52.93 -76.60
N PHE A 683 23.79 52.90 -75.34
CA PHE A 683 24.57 52.30 -74.27
C PHE A 683 23.72 51.44 -73.34
N ARG A 684 24.39 50.53 -72.65
CA ARG A 684 23.81 49.63 -71.67
C ARG A 684 24.58 49.71 -70.37
N PHE A 685 23.86 49.82 -69.25
CA PHE A 685 24.42 49.60 -67.92
C PHE A 685 23.80 48.34 -67.33
N THR A 686 24.62 47.43 -66.80
CA THR A 686 24.18 46.20 -66.14
C THR A 686 24.74 46.12 -64.72
N LEU A 687 23.91 45.76 -63.74
CA LEU A 687 24.35 45.51 -62.37
C LEU A 687 24.18 44.02 -62.06
N HIS A 688 25.27 43.25 -62.02
CA HIS A 688 25.21 41.77 -61.95
C HIS A 688 24.83 41.23 -60.57
N TYR A 689 25.29 41.90 -59.51
CA TYR A 689 24.97 41.52 -58.15
C TYR A 689 25.16 42.68 -57.18
N ILE A 690 24.45 42.58 -56.06
CA ILE A 690 24.60 43.40 -54.87
C ILE A 690 24.67 42.44 -53.68
N ASP A 691 25.71 42.57 -52.85
CA ASP A 691 25.94 41.72 -51.69
C ASP A 691 26.41 42.53 -50.48
N ILE A 692 26.11 42.05 -49.27
CA ILE A 692 26.58 42.67 -48.02
C ILE A 692 27.60 41.73 -47.38
N VAL A 693 28.86 42.16 -47.34
CA VAL A 693 30.02 41.39 -46.86
C VAL A 693 30.64 41.96 -45.59
#